data_AF-L8WY51-F1
#
_entry.id   AF-L8WY51-F1
#
_cell.length_a   1.000
_cell.length_b   1.000
_cell.length_c   1.000
_cell.angle_alpha   90.00
_cell.angle_beta   90.00
_cell.angle_gamma   90.00
#
_symmetry.space_group_name_H-M   'P 1'
#
loop_
_entity.id
_entity.type
_entity.pdbx_description
1 polymer ?
#
loop_
_entity_poly.entity_id
_entity_poly.type
_entity_poly.pdbx_seq_one_letter_code
_entity_poly.pdbx_strand_id
1 'polypeptide(L)'
;MSARGRASRFKDASADASGLSLPHDVSFGSYQSSFASPGPPSRKPSGSAQTVSSNPSSAPIATPSPVPRRRSSIRTVTAQDENPGVSTPKGPPRINSFVLRDVDDSLDRLAEISGNGPDSPAPSPDKEKRTLLLDSTPGRTKLKDAKTAATDKGPTMTLREQEKLIDQVKRENFALKLKVHFLEERLNQLAPDHLEAALKQNISLKIEVQSQRVELKKHKKAATDAERAMAELRREMEASGSSSTALQEERARRIETERLLDERDRELRALRRRVGSGGSATGEVQDLRARNAQLEDELEEVRQALVETNEALERSGAAVVEELEDENAALRREAQAQLDALAQLGEERDDALEELDAIRLAHEQLIRRHESSLQDRSASRLQFEDERNEREALEEDVNALRDKLTATNIEMESRENEFRVLEAELRADMDERDAEWRQEMAELGSRVEELQDVEELREVRLRNEDLEENTTILHDQVETAFAHVENERNALINEKEDREAELEAANADIAAQGKRIYELEEALEAAQAAEAEARQEREVEMQVVVALKEKLSTAKNELRSLQTSYTALEDQLAAQRERETEMSRRDDLIAEEMEDLRAIREELEAEKRALEDDLMRTEDKWEKERADREREGKIWAGRLEDAERLQARAVDELEHVSQQLRSVELTLAQRDADLAAVQAALRSLETARENSTTDKFSMELELDRLRRDLERCEDELARARRELADAESRGREREHAEKRDLETQLAVQRQTRLNLSEKLDAAQANLKTIETDAASHKLRITELESRLSKDQRSHATTEAQYREQITERNTLLLTICKYIDQVLGADKVRRNGDGKPFTNFSVFHDRILERLRSLTMINTEFVKQQVLGWILIDEQGAEQGIGCPHEGTGQIRSELEDGRRGKARVAKETWGKRRRTRCASSTSPTYPAFSRHSLTLIQAHNDELTIQLRQLRRASSGEGVLASTEIKSLSARAQNAERRLQNAQNLLAAAEERFTQQSERNSGSEMRWEARVKEYEGRVRAAEEKVKRERQGAKERTTELENAIRCVFNDLLIGYYLMARDRSLERQLEREKKRSAQLSDMNDLNKVNPGSS
;
A
#
# COMPACT_ATOMS: atom_id res chain seq x y z
N MET A 1 12.10 -87.42 -14.50
CA MET A 1 12.04 -87.48 -13.02
C MET A 1 12.14 -86.07 -12.45
N SER A 2 11.62 -85.87 -11.24
CA SER A 2 11.68 -84.71 -10.31
C SER A 2 12.53 -83.45 -10.61
N ALA A 3 12.17 -82.25 -10.15
CA ALA A 3 10.89 -81.77 -9.55
C ALA A 3 10.85 -80.22 -9.40
N ARG A 4 9.65 -79.75 -9.02
CA ARG A 4 9.26 -78.46 -8.42
C ARG A 4 10.27 -77.89 -7.39
N GLY A 5 10.27 -76.60 -7.08
CA GLY A 5 9.41 -75.51 -7.56
C GLY A 5 9.28 -74.35 -6.54
N ARG A 6 8.65 -73.24 -6.94
CA ARG A 6 8.35 -72.09 -6.07
C ARG A 6 7.29 -72.41 -5.01
N ALA A 7 7.32 -71.68 -3.89
CA ALA A 7 6.11 -71.23 -3.22
C ALA A 7 6.34 -69.80 -2.66
N SER A 8 5.39 -68.90 -2.90
CA SER A 8 5.28 -67.59 -2.25
C SER A 8 3.94 -67.54 -1.52
N ARG A 9 3.88 -66.88 -0.36
CA ARG A 9 2.65 -66.33 0.20
C ARG A 9 2.95 -65.00 0.90
N PHE A 10 2.31 -63.93 0.42
CA PHE A 10 1.94 -62.78 1.25
C PHE A 10 0.74 -63.17 2.12
N LYS A 11 0.63 -62.62 3.33
CA LYS A 11 -0.64 -62.09 3.88
C LYS A 11 -0.45 -61.37 5.23
N ASP A 12 -0.98 -60.15 5.26
CA ASP A 12 -1.72 -59.47 6.36
C ASP A 12 -1.03 -59.14 7.71
N ALA A 13 -1.65 -58.18 8.43
CA ALA A 13 -1.24 -57.48 9.66
C ALA A 13 0.04 -56.58 9.52
N SER A 14 0.04 -55.25 9.74
CA SER A 14 -0.77 -54.29 10.54
C SER A 14 -0.34 -54.11 12.00
N ALA A 15 -0.32 -52.83 12.41
CA ALA A 15 -0.16 -52.24 13.75
C ALA A 15 1.25 -52.17 14.41
N ASP A 16 1.41 -51.05 15.13
CA ASP A 16 2.25 -50.75 16.29
C ASP A 16 3.78 -50.90 16.22
N ALA A 17 4.42 -49.79 15.84
CA ALA A 17 5.83 -49.52 16.13
C ALA A 17 6.00 -48.75 17.46
N SER A 18 6.51 -49.42 18.50
CA SER A 18 7.29 -48.76 19.57
C SER A 18 8.14 -49.78 20.35
N GLY A 19 9.47 -49.65 20.27
CA GLY A 19 10.42 -50.59 20.87
C GLY A 19 11.86 -50.07 20.80
N LEU A 20 12.33 -49.49 21.91
CA LEU A 20 13.65 -48.86 22.03
C LEU A 20 14.81 -49.86 21.96
N SER A 21 15.90 -49.51 21.25
CA SER A 21 17.28 -49.61 21.81
C SER A 21 18.36 -49.08 20.86
N LEU A 22 19.25 -48.23 21.37
CA LEU A 22 20.73 -48.34 21.32
C LEU A 22 21.35 -47.18 22.13
N PRO A 23 22.52 -47.35 22.79
CA PRO A 23 23.04 -46.40 23.77
C PRO A 23 24.16 -45.47 23.22
N HIS A 24 24.65 -44.59 24.11
CA HIS A 24 25.88 -43.80 23.93
C HIS A 24 27.11 -44.63 23.57
N ASP A 25 28.05 -44.02 22.83
CA ASP A 25 29.43 -43.86 23.34
C ASP A 25 30.12 -42.59 22.78
N VAL A 26 31.32 -42.27 23.27
CA VAL A 26 32.11 -41.03 22.99
C VAL A 26 33.28 -41.25 22.03
N SER A 27 33.86 -40.15 21.46
CA SER A 27 35.31 -39.81 21.51
C SER A 27 35.88 -39.02 20.30
N PHE A 28 36.36 -37.79 20.57
CA PHE A 28 37.52 -37.05 20.02
C PHE A 28 37.79 -36.80 18.51
N GLY A 29 38.19 -35.54 18.22
CA GLY A 29 38.91 -35.10 17.01
C GLY A 29 39.35 -33.62 17.06
N SER A 30 40.63 -33.35 17.37
CA SER A 30 41.25 -32.00 17.48
C SER A 30 41.97 -31.63 16.15
N TYR A 31 42.33 -30.37 15.79
CA TYR A 31 43.24 -29.44 16.47
C TYR A 31 43.29 -28.01 15.85
N GLN A 32 43.56 -26.99 16.70
CA GLN A 32 44.29 -25.71 16.44
C GLN A 32 43.65 -24.67 15.46
N SER A 33 43.93 -23.36 15.51
CA SER A 33 45.04 -22.59 16.13
C SER A 33 44.61 -21.25 16.77
N SER A 34 45.45 -20.73 17.68
CA SER A 34 45.46 -19.36 18.26
C SER A 34 46.05 -18.31 17.27
N PHE A 35 46.21 -16.98 17.53
CA PHE A 35 46.26 -16.15 18.76
C PHE A 35 46.12 -14.62 18.46
N ALA A 36 45.68 -13.82 19.44
CA ALA A 36 45.95 -12.37 19.70
C ALA A 36 45.59 -11.18 18.75
N SER A 37 45.13 -10.09 19.39
CA SER A 37 45.32 -8.65 19.08
C SER A 37 46.48 -8.08 19.96
N PRO A 38 47.07 -6.86 19.81
CA PRO A 38 46.40 -5.56 19.46
C PRO A 38 47.26 -4.46 18.74
N GLY A 39 46.68 -3.26 18.54
CA GLY A 39 47.38 -1.96 18.72
C GLY A 39 47.94 -1.18 17.49
N PRO A 40 48.00 0.18 17.53
CA PRO A 40 48.55 1.06 16.47
C PRO A 40 50.00 1.55 16.75
N PRO A 41 50.75 2.09 15.75
CA PRO A 41 50.92 3.56 15.65
C PRO A 41 51.25 4.13 14.22
N SER A 42 51.62 5.42 14.15
CA SER A 42 51.86 6.26 12.95
C SER A 42 53.32 6.34 12.46
N ARG A 43 53.57 6.41 11.12
CA ARG A 43 54.45 7.40 10.43
C ARG A 43 54.57 7.26 8.88
N LYS A 44 55.19 8.27 8.22
CA LYS A 44 55.47 8.40 6.75
C LYS A 44 56.85 7.84 6.33
N PRO A 45 57.11 7.59 5.02
CA PRO A 45 57.86 8.53 4.11
C PRO A 45 57.11 8.80 2.77
N SER A 46 57.26 9.89 1.99
CA SER A 46 58.40 10.39 1.15
C SER A 46 58.84 9.42 0.02
N GLY A 47 58.96 9.77 -1.28
CA GLY A 47 58.74 11.00 -2.09
C GLY A 47 58.49 10.62 -3.58
N SER A 48 58.58 11.47 -4.64
CA SER A 48 59.09 12.84 -4.79
C SER A 48 58.73 13.50 -6.16
N ALA A 49 58.48 14.83 -6.18
CA ALA A 49 58.59 15.79 -7.31
C ALA A 49 57.66 15.60 -8.55
N GLN A 50 57.35 16.59 -9.42
CA GLN A 50 57.82 17.98 -9.67
C GLN A 50 56.61 18.95 -9.86
N THR A 51 56.52 20.10 -9.15
CA THR A 51 56.74 21.52 -9.59
C THR A 51 55.80 22.07 -10.70
N VAL A 52 55.29 23.31 -10.74
CA VAL A 52 55.63 24.62 -10.10
C VAL A 52 54.34 25.39 -9.67
N SER A 53 54.48 26.53 -8.99
CA SER A 53 53.48 27.51 -8.49
C SER A 53 52.76 28.34 -9.59
N SER A 54 51.85 29.32 -9.35
CA SER A 54 51.61 30.19 -8.18
C SER A 54 50.22 30.86 -8.06
N ASN A 55 49.85 31.20 -6.81
CA ASN A 55 48.84 32.19 -6.37
C ASN A 55 49.31 33.65 -6.65
N PRO A 56 48.54 34.78 -6.42
CA PRO A 56 47.49 34.96 -5.40
C PRO A 56 46.27 35.92 -5.63
N SER A 57 45.21 35.69 -4.82
CA SER A 57 44.39 36.65 -4.02
C SER A 57 43.53 37.79 -4.64
N SER A 58 42.37 38.02 -3.97
CA SER A 58 41.57 39.27 -3.84
C SER A 58 40.85 39.85 -5.09
N ALA A 59 39.67 40.49 -5.03
CA ALA A 59 38.68 40.76 -3.96
C ALA A 59 37.27 41.02 -4.60
N PRO A 60 36.14 41.03 -3.85
CA PRO A 60 34.79 41.16 -4.42
C PRO A 60 34.25 42.60 -4.48
N ILE A 61 33.43 42.92 -5.49
CA ILE A 61 32.61 44.16 -5.60
C ILE A 61 31.19 43.80 -6.08
N ALA A 62 30.20 44.61 -5.69
CA ALA A 62 28.77 44.32 -5.71
C ALA A 62 28.00 44.72 -7.01
N THR A 63 26.82 44.10 -7.21
CA THR A 63 25.51 44.64 -7.71
C THR A 63 25.41 45.60 -8.92
N PRO A 64 24.23 45.78 -9.58
CA PRO A 64 22.93 45.09 -9.45
C PRO A 64 22.41 44.49 -10.79
N SER A 65 21.23 43.85 -10.76
CA SER A 65 20.50 43.40 -11.97
C SER A 65 19.14 44.10 -12.14
N PRO A 66 18.89 44.80 -13.26
CA PRO A 66 17.56 45.24 -13.67
C PRO A 66 16.95 44.39 -14.81
N VAL A 67 15.63 44.51 -14.97
CA VAL A 67 14.80 43.79 -15.97
C VAL A 67 14.98 44.37 -17.39
N PRO A 68 14.83 43.55 -18.45
CA PRO A 68 14.19 44.04 -19.67
C PRO A 68 13.05 43.15 -20.20
N ARG A 69 12.02 43.81 -20.75
CA ARG A 69 10.89 43.20 -21.48
C ARG A 69 11.24 42.93 -22.96
N ARG A 70 10.42 42.08 -23.60
CA ARG A 70 10.28 41.91 -25.07
C ARG A 70 10.27 43.25 -25.85
N ARG A 71 10.88 43.24 -27.04
CA ARG A 71 10.40 43.81 -28.34
C ARG A 71 11.42 43.45 -29.45
N SER A 72 11.15 43.51 -30.76
CA SER A 72 9.95 43.26 -31.59
C SER A 72 10.30 43.56 -33.05
N SER A 73 9.85 42.76 -34.03
CA SER A 73 10.09 42.99 -35.47
C SER A 73 9.16 42.10 -36.32
N ILE A 74 8.74 42.38 -37.57
CA ILE A 74 8.36 43.58 -38.36
C ILE A 74 7.69 43.04 -39.69
N ARG A 75 6.97 43.72 -40.61
CA ARG A 75 6.64 45.13 -40.94
C ARG A 75 5.35 45.17 -41.82
N THR A 76 4.42 46.10 -41.57
CA THR A 76 3.44 46.68 -42.57
C THR A 76 2.40 45.73 -43.23
N VAL A 77 1.21 46.16 -43.70
CA VAL A 77 0.84 47.38 -44.46
C VAL A 77 -0.50 48.02 -44.00
N THR A 78 -0.58 49.34 -44.25
CA THR A 78 -1.61 50.38 -43.99
C THR A 78 -3.12 50.03 -44.02
N ALA A 79 -3.89 50.66 -43.11
CA ALA A 79 -4.87 51.73 -43.43
C ALA A 79 -5.39 52.42 -42.13
N GLN A 80 -6.04 53.58 -42.23
CA GLN A 80 -6.72 54.31 -41.14
C GLN A 80 -8.24 54.12 -41.25
N ASP A 81 -8.98 54.07 -40.13
CA ASP A 81 -9.76 55.21 -39.59
C ASP A 81 -10.43 54.86 -38.24
N GLU A 82 -11.41 55.67 -37.79
CA GLU A 82 -11.78 55.83 -36.37
C GLU A 82 -12.77 54.78 -35.77
N ASN A 83 -13.02 55.01 -34.47
CA ASN A 83 -13.79 54.23 -33.49
C ASN A 83 -15.25 54.74 -33.39
N PRO A 84 -16.16 54.18 -32.56
CA PRO A 84 -16.55 52.78 -32.31
C PRO A 84 -17.98 52.46 -32.83
N GLY A 85 -18.32 51.18 -33.00
CA GLY A 85 -19.73 50.78 -33.16
C GLY A 85 -19.97 49.29 -33.44
N VAL A 86 -20.47 48.54 -32.45
CA VAL A 86 -20.78 47.11 -32.58
C VAL A 86 -22.28 46.89 -32.75
N SER A 87 -22.70 46.28 -33.87
CA SER A 87 -24.01 45.61 -34.01
C SER A 87 -24.03 44.59 -35.16
N THR A 88 -24.34 43.35 -34.79
CA THR A 88 -25.08 42.27 -35.51
C THR A 88 -25.56 42.51 -36.96
N PRO A 89 -25.62 41.47 -37.84
CA PRO A 89 -26.30 40.18 -37.57
C PRO A 89 -25.67 38.96 -38.33
N LYS A 90 -26.27 37.77 -38.60
CA LYS A 90 -27.61 37.13 -38.37
C LYS A 90 -27.48 35.59 -38.53
N GLY A 91 -28.34 34.77 -37.91
CA GLY A 91 -28.55 33.36 -38.35
C GLY A 91 -29.00 32.34 -37.28
N PRO A 92 -30.10 31.57 -37.45
CA PRO A 92 -30.73 30.75 -36.38
C PRO A 92 -30.86 29.24 -36.76
N PRO A 93 -31.69 28.36 -36.12
CA PRO A 93 -32.56 28.53 -34.93
C PRO A 93 -32.54 27.38 -33.87
N ARG A 94 -33.10 27.68 -32.69
CA ARG A 94 -33.97 26.75 -31.91
C ARG A 94 -35.02 27.56 -31.13
N ILE A 95 -36.14 26.94 -30.76
CA ILE A 95 -37.41 27.62 -30.40
C ILE A 95 -37.91 27.22 -29.00
N ASN A 96 -38.21 28.24 -28.16
CA ASN A 96 -39.31 28.46 -27.18
C ASN A 96 -40.04 27.29 -26.47
N SER A 97 -40.67 27.44 -25.29
CA SER A 97 -40.79 28.49 -24.21
C SER A 97 -41.50 27.83 -22.99
N PHE A 98 -42.14 28.42 -21.96
CA PHE A 98 -42.57 29.77 -21.49
C PHE A 98 -42.74 29.62 -19.95
N VAL A 99 -42.16 30.41 -19.01
CA VAL A 99 -42.30 31.85 -18.66
C VAL A 99 -43.68 32.24 -18.10
N LEU A 100 -43.74 32.57 -16.79
CA LEU A 100 -44.42 33.72 -16.11
C LEU A 100 -44.48 33.44 -14.57
N ARG A 101 -44.60 34.41 -13.63
CA ARG A 101 -43.99 35.75 -13.47
C ARG A 101 -44.25 36.30 -12.03
N ASP A 102 -43.34 37.15 -11.54
CA ASP A 102 -43.29 38.00 -10.33
C ASP A 102 -44.56 38.76 -9.86
N VAL A 103 -44.64 38.98 -8.53
CA VAL A 103 -45.17 40.18 -7.82
C VAL A 103 -44.38 40.38 -6.51
N ASP A 104 -44.04 41.63 -6.15
CA ASP A 104 -43.29 42.02 -4.93
C ASP A 104 -44.16 42.63 -3.80
N ASP A 105 -43.56 42.74 -2.61
CA ASP A 105 -43.80 43.66 -1.47
C ASP A 105 -45.19 44.29 -1.17
N SER A 106 -45.63 44.20 0.11
CA SER A 106 -45.88 45.38 0.98
C SER A 106 -46.34 45.07 2.43
N LEU A 107 -45.50 45.51 3.39
CA LEU A 107 -45.79 46.29 4.64
C LEU A 107 -46.79 45.86 5.76
N ASP A 108 -46.37 46.17 7.01
CA ASP A 108 -47.15 46.66 8.19
C ASP A 108 -48.32 45.80 8.77
N ARG A 109 -48.38 45.37 10.06
CA ARG A 109 -48.15 46.12 11.32
C ARG A 109 -48.29 45.28 12.62
N LEU A 110 -47.47 45.64 13.62
CA LEU A 110 -47.75 45.81 15.07
C LEU A 110 -48.31 44.67 15.96
N ALA A 111 -47.41 44.16 16.82
CA ALA A 111 -47.32 44.46 18.28
C ALA A 111 -47.83 43.46 19.35
N GLU A 112 -47.02 43.41 20.44
CA GLU A 112 -47.37 43.20 21.87
C GLU A 112 -47.94 41.83 22.31
N ILE A 113 -47.48 41.16 23.39
CA ILE A 113 -46.91 41.67 24.66
C ILE A 113 -45.95 40.64 25.35
N SER A 114 -44.96 41.17 26.10
CA SER A 114 -44.20 40.65 27.26
C SER A 114 -44.10 39.14 27.61
N GLY A 115 -42.90 38.69 28.02
CA GLY A 115 -42.71 37.45 28.80
C GLY A 115 -41.25 37.01 29.00
N ASN A 116 -40.61 37.42 30.10
CA ASN A 116 -39.25 36.96 30.45
C ASN A 116 -39.23 35.46 30.82
N GLY A 117 -38.13 34.76 30.50
CA GLY A 117 -37.69 33.57 31.26
C GLY A 117 -36.72 34.00 32.39
N PRO A 118 -35.76 33.15 32.81
CA PRO A 118 -35.63 31.70 32.62
C PRO A 118 -35.68 30.96 33.98
N ASP A 119 -35.54 29.62 33.99
CA ASP A 119 -34.81 28.95 35.08
C ASP A 119 -34.39 27.50 34.75
N SER A 120 -33.40 27.00 35.49
CA SER A 120 -32.87 25.61 35.53
C SER A 120 -33.02 25.09 36.99
N PRO A 121 -32.97 23.77 37.33
CA PRO A 121 -32.01 22.79 36.80
C PRO A 121 -32.50 21.31 36.71
N ALA A 122 -31.54 20.38 36.65
CA ALA A 122 -31.64 18.91 36.57
C ALA A 122 -31.93 18.24 37.97
N PRO A 123 -31.87 16.90 38.21
CA PRO A 123 -31.37 15.78 37.37
C PRO A 123 -32.12 14.41 37.44
N SER A 124 -31.47 13.37 36.88
CA SER A 124 -31.66 11.89 36.99
C SER A 124 -31.91 11.35 38.43
N PRO A 125 -32.30 10.07 38.68
CA PRO A 125 -32.35 8.86 37.83
C PRO A 125 -33.74 8.15 37.84
N ASP A 126 -34.02 6.85 37.56
CA ASP A 126 -33.24 5.60 37.68
C ASP A 126 -33.81 4.35 36.93
N LYS A 127 -33.11 3.20 37.06
CA LYS A 127 -33.31 1.83 36.50
C LYS A 127 -34.79 1.31 36.39
N GLU A 128 -35.19 0.37 35.51
CA GLU A 128 -34.87 -1.08 35.60
C GLU A 128 -35.23 -1.98 34.37
N LYS A 129 -34.34 -2.95 34.07
CA LYS A 129 -34.51 -4.40 33.83
C LYS A 129 -35.73 -4.98 33.05
N ARG A 130 -35.47 -5.39 31.80
CA ARG A 130 -35.40 -6.81 31.34
C ARG A 130 -36.38 -7.85 31.94
N THR A 131 -37.41 -8.28 31.19
CA THR A 131 -37.55 -9.66 30.63
C THR A 131 -38.74 -9.85 29.67
N LEU A 132 -38.51 -10.74 28.69
CA LEU A 132 -39.40 -11.73 28.01
C LEU A 132 -40.80 -11.95 28.66
N LEU A 133 -41.89 -12.27 27.94
CA LEU A 133 -42.01 -13.34 26.92
C LEU A 133 -43.19 -13.12 25.93
N LEU A 134 -43.61 -14.18 25.22
CA LEU A 134 -44.41 -14.18 23.98
C LEU A 134 -45.93 -14.36 24.19
N ASP A 135 -46.70 -13.89 23.19
CA ASP A 135 -47.88 -14.54 22.56
C ASP A 135 -49.28 -13.85 22.68
N SER A 136 -50.18 -14.29 21.79
CA SER A 136 -51.64 -14.11 21.74
C SER A 136 -52.20 -12.82 21.11
N THR A 137 -52.31 -12.84 19.78
CA THR A 137 -53.43 -12.22 19.04
C THR A 137 -54.74 -13.03 19.31
N PRO A 138 -55.99 -12.50 19.16
CA PRO A 138 -56.50 -12.01 17.86
C PRO A 138 -57.66 -10.97 17.82
N GLY A 139 -57.54 -10.00 16.90
CA GLY A 139 -58.57 -9.76 15.87
C GLY A 139 -59.67 -8.70 16.06
N ARG A 140 -60.22 -8.28 14.90
CA ARG A 140 -61.41 -7.40 14.64
C ARG A 140 -61.19 -5.89 14.91
N THR A 141 -61.71 -4.94 14.10
CA THR A 141 -62.47 -5.04 12.82
C THR A 141 -62.38 -3.78 11.94
N LYS A 142 -62.24 -3.99 10.61
CA LYS A 142 -62.90 -3.30 9.45
C LYS A 142 -63.06 -1.76 9.41
N LEU A 143 -62.69 -1.18 8.24
CA LEU A 143 -63.44 -0.26 7.34
C LEU A 143 -62.41 0.45 6.39
N LYS A 144 -62.63 0.75 5.10
CA LYS A 144 -63.64 0.32 4.09
C LYS A 144 -63.10 0.56 2.64
N ASP A 145 -63.73 -0.10 1.66
CA ASP A 145 -63.61 -0.08 0.17
C ASP A 145 -63.21 1.26 -0.52
N ALA A 146 -62.70 1.34 -1.76
CA ALA A 146 -62.68 0.45 -2.96
C ALA A 146 -61.37 0.67 -3.79
N LYS A 147 -60.80 -0.23 -4.63
CA LYS A 147 -61.29 -1.06 -5.76
C LYS A 147 -61.73 -0.24 -7.01
N THR A 148 -61.43 -0.58 -8.27
CA THR A 148 -60.74 -1.77 -8.87
C THR A 148 -60.25 -1.52 -10.31
N ALA A 149 -59.12 -2.11 -10.69
CA ALA A 149 -58.83 -2.63 -12.04
C ALA A 149 -57.76 -3.74 -11.91
N ALA A 150 -58.15 -5.01 -11.82
CA ALA A 150 -58.31 -5.92 -12.96
C ALA A 150 -57.03 -6.73 -13.25
N THR A 151 -56.72 -7.69 -12.37
CA THR A 151 -55.76 -8.78 -12.63
C THR A 151 -56.34 -9.75 -13.67
N ASP A 152 -55.61 -9.99 -14.76
CA ASP A 152 -55.90 -11.14 -15.63
C ASP A 152 -55.37 -12.44 -15.00
N LYS A 153 -56.01 -13.58 -15.30
CA LYS A 153 -55.77 -14.86 -14.62
C LYS A 153 -54.76 -15.71 -15.38
N GLY A 154 -53.48 -15.53 -15.08
CA GLY A 154 -52.48 -16.57 -15.33
C GLY A 154 -52.84 -17.87 -14.58
N PRO A 155 -52.56 -19.06 -15.14
CA PRO A 155 -52.86 -20.32 -14.47
C PRO A 155 -52.08 -20.45 -13.17
N THR A 156 -52.72 -21.02 -12.15
CA THR A 156 -52.10 -21.28 -10.85
C THR A 156 -51.03 -22.36 -10.99
N MET A 157 -49.76 -21.95 -10.97
CA MET A 157 -48.60 -22.85 -10.95
C MET A 157 -48.75 -23.88 -9.84
N THR A 158 -48.83 -25.16 -10.23
CA THR A 158 -48.97 -26.30 -9.32
C THR A 158 -47.76 -26.40 -8.38
N LEU A 159 -47.89 -27.14 -7.27
CA LEU A 159 -46.76 -27.38 -6.35
C LEU A 159 -45.53 -27.92 -7.09
N ARG A 160 -45.71 -28.85 -8.05
CA ARG A 160 -44.64 -29.35 -8.93
C ARG A 160 -43.99 -28.27 -9.80
N GLU A 161 -44.72 -27.24 -10.21
CA GLU A 161 -44.16 -26.15 -11.01
C GLU A 161 -43.43 -25.12 -10.14
N GLN A 162 -43.85 -24.94 -8.87
CA GLN A 162 -43.12 -24.16 -7.86
C GLN A 162 -41.84 -24.89 -7.42
N GLU A 163 -41.92 -26.19 -7.18
CA GLU A 163 -40.81 -27.11 -6.88
C GLU A 163 -39.78 -27.14 -8.02
N LYS A 164 -40.23 -27.23 -9.28
CA LYS A 164 -39.38 -27.13 -10.48
C LYS A 164 -38.76 -25.74 -10.66
N LEU A 165 -39.43 -24.68 -10.21
CA LEU A 165 -38.86 -23.32 -10.14
C LEU A 165 -37.78 -23.23 -9.06
N ILE A 166 -38.02 -23.81 -7.87
CA ILE A 166 -37.05 -23.91 -6.80
C ILE A 166 -35.83 -24.70 -7.26
N ASP A 167 -36.00 -25.82 -7.97
CA ASP A 167 -34.88 -26.62 -8.49
C ASP A 167 -34.19 -25.97 -9.70
N GLN A 168 -34.88 -25.09 -10.43
CA GLN A 168 -34.21 -24.21 -11.40
C GLN A 168 -33.39 -23.14 -10.68
N VAL A 169 -33.93 -22.46 -9.66
CA VAL A 169 -33.20 -21.48 -8.84
C VAL A 169 -32.02 -22.13 -8.10
N LYS A 170 -32.15 -23.36 -7.57
CA LYS A 170 -31.03 -24.13 -7.00
C LYS A 170 -29.92 -24.37 -8.03
N ARG A 171 -30.28 -24.78 -9.26
CA ARG A 171 -29.31 -25.02 -10.34
C ARG A 171 -28.67 -23.72 -10.85
N GLU A 172 -29.42 -22.63 -10.92
CA GLU A 172 -28.91 -21.30 -11.27
C GLU A 172 -28.00 -20.75 -10.16
N ASN A 173 -28.34 -20.97 -8.88
CA ASN A 173 -27.51 -20.63 -7.73
C ASN A 173 -26.23 -21.48 -7.68
N PHE A 174 -26.31 -22.78 -7.98
CA PHE A 174 -25.15 -23.67 -8.10
C PHE A 174 -24.25 -23.29 -9.29
N ALA A 175 -24.84 -22.96 -10.45
CA ALA A 175 -24.10 -22.44 -11.59
C ALA A 175 -23.47 -21.07 -11.32
N LEU A 176 -24.12 -20.22 -10.51
CA LEU A 176 -23.54 -18.96 -10.02
C LEU A 176 -22.40 -19.23 -9.04
N LYS A 177 -22.52 -20.17 -8.09
CA LYS A 177 -21.44 -20.57 -7.19
C LYS A 177 -20.23 -21.13 -7.94
N LEU A 178 -20.44 -22.02 -8.92
CA LEU A 178 -19.39 -22.48 -9.83
C LEU A 178 -18.77 -21.34 -10.63
N LYS A 179 -19.57 -20.38 -11.11
CA LYS A 179 -19.06 -19.22 -11.85
C LYS A 179 -18.32 -18.22 -10.97
N VAL A 180 -18.70 -18.08 -9.69
CA VAL A 180 -17.93 -17.34 -8.69
C VAL A 180 -16.62 -18.05 -8.42
N HIS A 181 -16.62 -19.36 -8.12
CA HIS A 181 -15.41 -20.16 -7.94
C HIS A 181 -14.46 -20.03 -9.15
N PHE A 182 -14.93 -20.26 -10.37
CA PHE A 182 -14.10 -20.12 -11.57
C PHE A 182 -13.67 -18.67 -11.87
N LEU A 183 -14.34 -17.64 -11.31
CA LEU A 183 -13.88 -16.26 -11.39
C LEU A 183 -12.85 -15.95 -10.30
N GLU A 184 -13.02 -16.45 -9.08
CA GLU A 184 -12.07 -16.34 -7.96
C GLU A 184 -10.78 -17.10 -8.29
N GLU A 185 -10.88 -18.33 -8.75
CA GLU A 185 -9.79 -19.18 -9.23
C GLU A 185 -9.05 -18.56 -10.41
N ARG A 186 -9.77 -18.02 -11.41
CA ARG A 186 -9.15 -17.31 -12.54
C ARG A 186 -8.55 -15.96 -12.14
N LEU A 187 -9.06 -15.30 -11.10
CA LEU A 187 -8.51 -14.05 -10.56
C LEU A 187 -7.27 -14.32 -9.69
N ASN A 188 -7.25 -15.42 -8.94
CA ASN A 188 -6.07 -15.96 -8.27
C ASN A 188 -4.97 -16.35 -9.27
N GLN A 189 -5.33 -16.93 -10.43
CA GLN A 189 -4.39 -17.29 -11.50
C GLN A 189 -3.88 -16.08 -12.30
N LEU A 190 -4.72 -15.08 -12.59
CA LEU A 190 -4.35 -13.92 -13.42
C LEU A 190 -3.72 -12.77 -12.64
N ALA A 191 -3.90 -12.70 -11.32
CA ALA A 191 -3.51 -11.53 -10.53
C ALA A 191 -2.98 -11.85 -9.11
N PRO A 192 -2.14 -12.89 -8.90
CA PRO A 192 -1.64 -13.23 -7.56
C PRO A 192 -0.88 -12.06 -6.93
N ASP A 193 0.00 -11.39 -7.67
CA ASP A 193 0.74 -10.20 -7.24
C ASP A 193 -0.17 -9.05 -6.78
N HIS A 194 -1.33 -8.85 -7.42
CA HIS A 194 -2.27 -7.80 -7.04
C HIS A 194 -3.12 -8.19 -5.83
N LEU A 195 -3.41 -9.48 -5.64
CA LEU A 195 -4.13 -9.96 -4.47
C LEU A 195 -3.20 -9.99 -3.25
N GLU A 196 -1.93 -10.40 -3.41
CA GLU A 196 -0.88 -10.17 -2.43
C GLU A 196 -0.66 -8.68 -2.14
N ALA A 197 -0.62 -7.80 -3.14
CA ALA A 197 -0.46 -6.37 -2.91
C ALA A 197 -1.67 -5.76 -2.18
N ALA A 198 -2.89 -6.22 -2.46
CA ALA A 198 -4.10 -5.79 -1.77
C ALA A 198 -4.19 -6.35 -0.33
N LEU A 199 -3.67 -7.56 -0.09
CA LEU A 199 -3.49 -8.13 1.25
C LEU A 199 -2.39 -7.40 2.02
N LYS A 200 -1.23 -7.14 1.41
CA LYS A 200 -0.15 -6.34 1.99
C LYS A 200 -0.60 -4.91 2.28
N GLN A 201 -1.40 -4.28 1.40
CA GLN A 201 -2.06 -3.00 1.72
C GLN A 201 -3.07 -3.12 2.86
N ASN A 202 -3.89 -4.18 2.93
CA ASN A 202 -4.80 -4.37 4.07
C ASN A 202 -4.06 -4.62 5.39
N ILE A 203 -2.91 -5.30 5.34
CA ILE A 203 -2.04 -5.54 6.51
C ILE A 203 -1.36 -4.23 6.92
N SER A 204 -0.75 -3.48 6.00
CA SER A 204 -0.21 -2.14 6.28
C SER A 204 -1.29 -1.19 6.79
N LEU A 205 -2.49 -1.14 6.19
CA LEU A 205 -3.60 -0.31 6.68
C LEU A 205 -4.12 -0.78 8.05
N LYS A 206 -4.09 -2.08 8.37
CA LYS A 206 -4.38 -2.57 9.72
C LYS A 206 -3.31 -2.16 10.72
N ILE A 207 -2.03 -2.18 10.33
CA ILE A 207 -0.89 -1.75 11.14
C ILE A 207 -0.94 -0.24 11.36
N GLU A 208 -1.19 0.57 10.33
CA GLU A 208 -1.40 2.02 10.42
C GLU A 208 -2.63 2.35 11.28
N VAL A 209 -3.75 1.65 11.11
CA VAL A 209 -4.94 1.85 11.97
C VAL A 209 -4.69 1.39 13.40
N GLN A 210 -3.83 0.41 13.66
CA GLN A 210 -3.38 0.07 15.02
C GLN A 210 -2.41 1.12 15.58
N SER A 211 -1.45 1.59 14.79
CA SER A 211 -0.48 2.64 15.19
C SER A 211 -1.23 3.93 15.52
N GLN A 212 -2.09 4.42 14.62
CA GLN A 212 -2.98 5.57 14.85
C GLN A 212 -3.93 5.36 16.03
N ARG A 213 -4.37 4.13 16.33
CA ARG A 213 -5.13 3.84 17.57
C ARG A 213 -4.26 3.90 18.83
N VAL A 214 -2.99 3.53 18.77
CA VAL A 214 -2.03 3.65 19.88
C VAL A 214 -1.61 5.12 20.06
N GLU A 215 -1.35 5.84 18.97
CA GLU A 215 -1.09 7.29 18.94
C GLU A 215 -2.30 8.06 19.49
N LEU A 216 -3.53 7.78 19.04
CA LEU A 216 -4.74 8.39 19.60
C LEU A 216 -4.92 8.06 21.09
N LYS A 217 -4.53 6.87 21.56
CA LYS A 217 -4.49 6.56 23.00
C LYS A 217 -3.44 7.40 23.73
N LYS A 218 -2.23 7.54 23.17
CA LYS A 218 -1.14 8.37 23.74
C LYS A 218 -1.52 9.85 23.79
N HIS A 219 -2.04 10.40 22.70
CA HIS A 219 -2.57 11.77 22.64
C HIS A 219 -3.76 11.98 23.58
N LYS A 220 -4.66 11.01 23.71
CA LYS A 220 -5.76 11.11 24.69
C LYS A 220 -5.24 11.08 26.14
N LYS A 221 -4.25 10.23 26.46
CA LYS A 221 -3.61 10.23 27.78
C LYS A 221 -2.97 11.59 28.06
N ALA A 222 -2.11 12.07 27.16
CA ALA A 222 -1.45 13.37 27.25
C ALA A 222 -2.44 14.55 27.37
N ALA A 223 -3.59 14.50 26.67
CA ALA A 223 -4.65 15.49 26.83
C ALA A 223 -5.27 15.45 28.23
N THR A 224 -5.63 14.27 28.75
CA THR A 224 -6.17 14.16 30.12
C THR A 224 -5.15 14.47 31.22
N ASP A 225 -3.86 14.34 30.92
CA ASP A 225 -2.78 14.69 31.84
C ASP A 225 -2.54 16.22 31.83
N ALA A 226 -2.61 16.87 30.66
CA ALA A 226 -2.61 18.33 30.54
C ALA A 226 -3.88 19.00 31.12
N GLU A 227 -5.04 18.35 31.00
CA GLU A 227 -6.29 18.77 31.66
C GLU A 227 -6.16 18.73 33.19
N ARG A 228 -5.47 17.72 33.75
CA ARG A 228 -5.18 17.65 35.20
C ARG A 228 -4.19 18.73 35.62
N ALA A 229 -3.08 18.91 34.92
CA ALA A 229 -2.13 19.99 35.20
C ALA A 229 -2.79 21.39 35.13
N MET A 230 -3.69 21.63 34.17
CA MET A 230 -4.46 22.87 34.10
C MET A 230 -5.52 23.01 35.20
N ALA A 231 -6.04 21.92 35.76
CA ALA A 231 -6.92 21.95 36.93
C ALA A 231 -6.13 22.19 38.23
N GLU A 232 -4.92 21.63 38.35
CA GLU A 232 -4.01 21.85 39.47
C GLU A 232 -3.52 23.30 39.50
N LEU A 233 -3.03 23.84 38.38
CA LEU A 233 -2.66 25.27 38.25
C LEU A 233 -3.84 26.21 38.53
N ARG A 234 -5.08 25.83 38.20
CA ARG A 234 -6.28 26.61 38.58
C ARG A 234 -6.52 26.57 40.08
N ARG A 235 -6.37 25.41 40.72
CA ARG A 235 -6.49 25.25 42.17
C ARG A 235 -5.41 26.02 42.95
N GLU A 236 -4.22 26.14 42.37
CA GLU A 236 -3.12 26.96 42.89
C GLU A 236 -3.36 28.46 42.71
N MET A 237 -3.94 28.88 41.58
CA MET A 237 -4.43 30.25 41.37
C MET A 237 -5.57 30.61 42.35
N GLU A 238 -6.48 29.68 42.63
CA GLU A 238 -7.55 29.85 43.63
C GLU A 238 -6.99 29.91 45.07
N ALA A 239 -5.95 29.15 45.39
CA ALA A 239 -5.29 29.19 46.71
C ALA A 239 -4.48 30.49 46.92
N SER A 240 -3.68 30.89 45.93
CA SER A 240 -2.81 32.09 45.98
C SER A 240 -3.58 33.41 46.00
N GLY A 241 -4.87 33.42 45.62
CA GLY A 241 -5.77 34.57 45.74
C GLY A 241 -5.89 35.16 47.15
N SER A 242 -5.51 34.40 48.19
CA SER A 242 -5.47 34.88 49.59
C SER A 242 -4.48 36.02 49.84
N SER A 243 -3.45 36.21 49.00
CA SER A 243 -2.38 37.21 49.19
C SER A 243 -2.89 38.66 49.24
N SER A 244 -4.03 38.94 48.61
CA SER A 244 -4.62 40.29 48.52
C SER A 244 -4.99 40.90 49.88
N THR A 245 -5.39 40.09 50.86
CA THR A 245 -5.84 40.59 52.18
C THR A 245 -4.67 41.03 53.07
N ALA A 246 -3.56 40.27 53.07
CA ALA A 246 -2.37 40.58 53.88
C ALA A 246 -1.76 41.95 53.50
N LEU A 247 -1.63 42.23 52.19
CA LEU A 247 -1.17 43.52 51.67
C LEU A 247 -2.11 44.70 52.03
N GLN A 248 -3.39 44.43 52.27
CA GLN A 248 -4.36 45.45 52.65
C GLN A 248 -4.29 45.77 54.16
N GLU A 249 -4.03 44.77 55.02
CA GLU A 249 -3.76 45.00 56.44
C GLU A 249 -2.42 45.70 56.68
N GLU A 250 -1.35 45.34 55.95
CA GLU A 250 -0.04 45.98 56.11
C GLU A 250 -0.12 47.49 55.80
N ARG A 251 -0.84 47.85 54.73
CA ARG A 251 -1.11 49.25 54.36
C ARG A 251 -1.91 50.00 55.42
N ALA A 252 -2.89 49.36 56.06
CA ALA A 252 -3.66 49.97 57.15
C ALA A 252 -2.75 50.31 58.36
N ARG A 253 -1.87 49.37 58.75
CA ARG A 253 -0.93 49.55 59.88
C ARG A 253 0.07 50.68 59.62
N ARG A 254 0.59 50.81 58.38
CA ARG A 254 1.49 51.93 58.00
C ARG A 254 0.83 53.31 58.17
N ILE A 255 -0.42 53.47 57.73
CA ILE A 255 -1.16 54.75 57.84
C ILE A 255 -1.41 55.14 59.31
N GLU A 256 -1.56 54.16 60.19
CA GLU A 256 -1.71 54.40 61.64
C GLU A 256 -0.38 54.86 62.28
N THR A 257 0.75 54.28 61.88
CA THR A 257 2.07 54.71 62.36
C THR A 257 2.47 56.13 61.90
N GLU A 258 2.13 56.55 60.67
CA GLU A 258 2.40 57.92 60.21
C GLU A 258 1.68 58.97 61.06
N ARG A 259 0.42 58.72 61.43
CA ARG A 259 -0.39 59.65 62.24
C ARG A 259 0.21 59.89 63.62
N LEU A 260 0.70 58.84 64.27
CA LEU A 260 1.32 58.93 65.61
C LEU A 260 2.63 59.75 65.59
N LEU A 261 3.44 59.61 64.54
CA LEU A 261 4.63 60.44 64.33
C LEU A 261 4.26 61.91 64.12
N ASP A 262 3.29 62.18 63.24
CA ASP A 262 2.83 63.52 62.90
C ASP A 262 2.15 64.25 64.09
N GLU A 263 1.57 63.52 65.05
CA GLU A 263 1.11 64.05 66.34
C GLU A 263 2.27 64.39 67.30
N ARG A 264 3.25 63.50 67.49
CA ARG A 264 4.47 63.79 68.28
C ARG A 264 5.19 65.04 67.74
N ASP A 265 5.22 65.19 66.43
CA ASP A 265 5.90 66.30 65.76
C ASP A 265 5.13 67.64 65.93
N ARG A 266 3.81 67.60 66.16
CA ARG A 266 3.02 68.77 66.58
C ARG A 266 3.32 69.17 68.03
N GLU A 267 3.49 68.19 68.92
CA GLU A 267 3.87 68.42 70.32
C GLU A 267 5.29 69.00 70.44
N LEU A 268 6.26 68.49 69.67
CA LEU A 268 7.61 69.07 69.60
C LEU A 268 7.59 70.53 69.09
N ARG A 269 6.77 70.83 68.07
CA ARG A 269 6.55 72.21 67.58
C ARG A 269 5.81 73.10 68.59
N ALA A 270 5.02 72.55 69.52
CA ALA A 270 4.44 73.28 70.64
C ALA A 270 5.47 73.54 71.76
N LEU A 271 6.28 72.54 72.12
CA LEU A 271 7.34 72.66 73.14
C LEU A 271 8.41 73.68 72.75
N ARG A 272 8.90 73.66 71.49
CA ARG A 272 9.89 74.64 71.00
C ARG A 272 9.42 76.09 71.12
N ARG A 273 8.11 76.37 71.00
CA ARG A 273 7.54 77.72 71.21
C ARG A 273 7.51 78.15 72.67
N ARG A 274 7.59 77.24 73.65
CA ARG A 274 7.57 77.55 75.08
C ARG A 274 8.96 77.85 75.67
N VAL A 275 10.04 77.57 74.93
CA VAL A 275 11.43 77.82 75.34
C VAL A 275 11.94 79.22 74.95
N GLY A 276 11.19 79.95 74.09
CA GLY A 276 11.59 81.26 73.56
C GLY A 276 11.50 82.46 74.52
N SER A 277 11.39 82.25 75.84
CA SER A 277 11.31 83.31 76.86
C SER A 277 12.03 82.84 78.13
N GLY A 278 13.31 83.20 78.26
CA GLY A 278 14.18 82.74 79.36
C GLY A 278 14.18 83.66 80.58
N GLY A 279 14.52 83.14 81.76
CA GLY A 279 14.42 83.93 82.99
C GLY A 279 14.81 83.32 84.35
N SER A 280 15.74 82.35 84.48
CA SER A 280 16.50 82.13 85.72
C SER A 280 17.68 81.15 85.57
N ALA A 281 18.87 81.66 85.23
CA ALA A 281 20.04 80.89 84.82
C ALA A 281 20.78 80.07 85.92
N THR A 282 20.07 79.62 86.96
CA THR A 282 20.56 78.66 87.96
C THR A 282 19.57 77.51 88.18
N GLY A 283 18.27 77.81 88.28
CA GLY A 283 17.20 76.82 88.22
C GLY A 283 17.15 76.17 86.82
N GLU A 284 17.13 76.99 85.77
CA GLU A 284 17.16 76.52 84.37
C GLU A 284 18.34 75.59 84.08
N VAL A 285 19.49 75.74 84.77
CA VAL A 285 20.67 74.89 84.57
C VAL A 285 20.57 73.57 85.34
N GLN A 286 19.80 73.50 86.43
CA GLN A 286 19.44 72.22 87.05
C GLN A 286 18.32 71.51 86.25
N ASP A 287 17.31 72.25 85.80
CA ASP A 287 16.23 71.71 84.96
C ASP A 287 16.76 71.22 83.59
N LEU A 288 17.69 71.94 82.97
CA LEU A 288 18.37 71.47 81.75
C LEU A 288 19.34 70.31 82.01
N ARG A 289 19.87 70.12 83.23
CA ARG A 289 20.64 68.91 83.57
C ARG A 289 19.74 67.71 83.82
N ALA A 290 18.65 67.90 84.57
CA ALA A 290 17.62 66.88 84.73
C ALA A 290 17.00 66.50 83.38
N ARG A 291 16.81 67.46 82.47
CA ARG A 291 16.29 67.21 81.13
C ARG A 291 17.32 66.66 80.14
N ASN A 292 18.62 66.96 80.28
CA ASN A 292 19.65 66.23 79.53
C ASN A 292 19.76 64.78 80.05
N ALA A 293 19.71 64.55 81.35
CA ALA A 293 19.65 63.19 81.91
C ALA A 293 18.41 62.44 81.39
N GLN A 294 17.22 63.06 81.40
CA GLN A 294 16.02 62.48 80.79
C GLN A 294 16.17 62.23 79.28
N LEU A 295 16.85 63.10 78.53
CA LEU A 295 17.12 62.89 77.11
C LEU A 295 18.21 61.82 76.87
N GLU A 296 19.12 61.61 77.81
CA GLU A 296 20.13 60.55 77.80
C GLU A 296 19.47 59.20 78.13
N ASP A 297 18.59 59.16 79.14
CA ASP A 297 17.71 58.04 79.48
C ASP A 297 16.77 57.68 78.29
N GLU A 298 16.07 58.66 77.72
CA GLU A 298 15.22 58.49 76.51
C GLU A 298 16.05 58.01 75.31
N LEU A 299 17.30 58.47 75.14
CA LEU A 299 18.19 57.98 74.08
C LEU A 299 18.71 56.57 74.35
N GLU A 300 18.90 56.15 75.61
CA GLU A 300 19.25 54.78 75.94
C GLU A 300 18.05 53.83 75.82
N GLU A 301 16.84 54.25 76.17
CA GLU A 301 15.58 53.53 75.91
C GLU A 301 15.35 53.36 74.40
N VAL A 302 15.50 54.43 73.60
CA VAL A 302 15.40 54.35 72.14
C VAL A 302 16.51 53.49 71.52
N ARG A 303 17.73 53.48 72.08
CA ARG A 303 18.81 52.56 71.65
C ARG A 303 18.48 51.11 72.00
N GLN A 304 17.95 50.84 73.18
CA GLN A 304 17.53 49.49 73.58
C GLN A 304 16.39 48.99 72.69
N ALA A 305 15.35 49.81 72.45
CA ALA A 305 14.28 49.49 71.51
C ALA A 305 14.79 49.31 70.06
N LEU A 306 15.81 50.07 69.62
CA LEU A 306 16.43 49.88 68.31
C LEU A 306 17.23 48.57 68.22
N VAL A 307 17.92 48.17 69.31
CA VAL A 307 18.60 46.88 69.38
C VAL A 307 17.57 45.74 69.39
N GLU A 308 16.53 45.81 70.23
CA GLU A 308 15.46 44.80 70.29
C GLU A 308 14.73 44.65 68.96
N THR A 309 14.44 45.75 68.25
CA THR A 309 13.82 45.70 66.92
C THR A 309 14.76 45.20 65.84
N ASN A 310 16.07 45.52 65.91
CA ASN A 310 17.06 44.95 64.99
C ASN A 310 17.26 43.45 65.23
N GLU A 311 17.39 43.00 66.49
CA GLU A 311 17.43 41.57 66.81
C GLU A 311 16.13 40.85 66.43
N ALA A 312 14.96 41.50 66.56
CA ALA A 312 13.69 40.94 66.09
C ALA A 312 13.64 40.84 64.55
N LEU A 313 14.22 41.81 63.84
CA LEU A 313 14.35 41.78 62.39
C LEU A 313 15.34 40.70 61.94
N GLU A 314 16.45 40.50 62.66
CA GLU A 314 17.41 39.42 62.42
C GLU A 314 16.80 38.04 62.68
N ARG A 315 16.02 37.87 63.76
CA ARG A 315 15.24 36.64 64.03
C ARG A 315 14.20 36.37 62.94
N SER A 316 13.49 37.41 62.49
CA SER A 316 12.51 37.31 61.40
C SER A 316 13.18 36.94 60.07
N GLY A 317 14.31 37.57 59.74
CA GLY A 317 15.11 37.26 58.56
C GLY A 317 15.68 35.85 58.59
N ALA A 318 16.14 35.38 59.76
CA ALA A 318 16.60 34.00 59.94
C ALA A 318 15.46 32.98 59.72
N ALA A 319 14.27 33.24 60.27
CA ALA A 319 13.10 32.37 60.07
C ALA A 319 12.67 32.31 58.58
N VAL A 320 12.65 33.46 57.88
CA VAL A 320 12.34 33.49 56.44
C VAL A 320 13.42 32.78 55.61
N VAL A 321 14.70 32.81 56.02
CA VAL A 321 15.76 32.03 55.38
C VAL A 321 15.57 30.53 55.63
N GLU A 322 15.22 30.11 56.86
CA GLU A 322 14.93 28.72 57.20
C GLU A 322 13.72 28.17 56.40
N GLU A 323 12.64 28.95 56.29
CA GLU A 323 11.48 28.64 55.44
C GLU A 323 11.89 28.50 53.96
N LEU A 324 12.66 29.43 53.40
CA LEU A 324 13.14 29.38 52.00
C LEU A 324 14.14 28.25 51.73
N GLU A 325 14.91 27.82 52.73
CA GLU A 325 15.80 26.67 52.65
C GLU A 325 15.02 25.35 52.66
N ASP A 326 13.97 25.24 53.49
CA ASP A 326 13.13 24.05 53.54
C ASP A 326 12.18 23.95 52.33
N GLU A 327 11.71 25.07 51.78
CA GLU A 327 11.07 25.14 50.45
C GLU A 327 12.03 24.70 49.34
N ASN A 328 13.28 25.17 49.34
CA ASN A 328 14.31 24.69 48.41
C ASN A 328 14.54 23.18 48.55
N ALA A 329 14.54 22.67 49.78
CA ALA A 329 14.68 21.25 50.04
C ALA A 329 13.44 20.47 49.58
N ALA A 330 12.22 21.00 49.73
CA ALA A 330 10.99 20.42 49.23
C ALA A 330 10.99 20.34 47.69
N LEU A 331 11.28 21.45 47.01
CA LEU A 331 11.39 21.50 45.55
C LEU A 331 12.48 20.56 45.01
N ARG A 332 13.59 20.38 45.73
CA ARG A 332 14.63 19.38 45.37
C ARG A 332 14.16 17.93 45.58
N ARG A 333 13.44 17.63 46.67
CA ARG A 333 12.83 16.31 46.91
C ARG A 333 11.80 15.98 45.83
N GLU A 334 10.98 16.96 45.43
CA GLU A 334 9.99 16.81 44.37
C GLU A 334 10.64 16.65 42.99
N ALA A 335 11.62 17.48 42.63
CA ALA A 335 12.37 17.33 41.39
C ALA A 335 13.07 15.95 41.30
N GLN A 336 13.61 15.43 42.42
CA GLN A 336 14.15 14.07 42.47
C GLN A 336 13.05 13.02 42.27
N ALA A 337 11.89 13.14 42.94
CA ALA A 337 10.78 12.21 42.75
C ALA A 337 10.22 12.22 41.31
N GLN A 338 10.22 13.39 40.64
CA GLN A 338 9.88 13.50 39.23
C GLN A 338 10.93 12.83 38.32
N LEU A 339 12.23 12.94 38.63
CA LEU A 339 13.29 12.22 37.93
C LEU A 339 13.19 10.70 38.13
N ASP A 340 12.92 10.24 39.35
CA ASP A 340 12.74 8.82 39.68
C ASP A 340 11.50 8.23 38.99
N ALA A 341 10.40 8.98 38.92
CA ALA A 341 9.21 8.60 38.17
C ALA A 341 9.45 8.58 36.64
N LEU A 342 10.26 9.50 36.10
CA LEU A 342 10.68 9.47 34.70
C LEU A 342 11.63 8.31 34.39
N ALA A 343 12.44 7.86 35.36
CA ALA A 343 13.25 6.65 35.23
C ALA A 343 12.37 5.40 35.19
N GLN A 344 11.41 5.26 36.11
CA GLN A 344 10.44 4.15 36.12
C GLN A 344 9.60 4.10 34.83
N LEU A 345 9.13 5.24 34.32
CA LEU A 345 8.45 5.32 33.01
C LEU A 345 9.39 5.03 31.82
N GLY A 346 10.71 5.12 32.02
CA GLY A 346 11.73 4.67 31.07
C GLY A 346 11.91 3.15 31.08
N GLU A 347 11.92 2.54 32.27
CA GLU A 347 11.97 1.08 32.47
C GLU A 347 10.68 0.42 31.94
N GLU A 348 9.49 0.91 32.33
CA GLU A 348 8.19 0.43 31.80
C GLU A 348 8.11 0.53 30.26
N ARG A 349 8.75 1.55 29.67
CA ARG A 349 8.82 1.70 28.21
C ARG A 349 9.70 0.62 27.58
N ASP A 350 10.84 0.31 28.18
CA ASP A 350 11.81 -0.63 27.63
C ASP A 350 11.31 -2.08 27.80
N ASP A 351 10.72 -2.43 28.94
CA ASP A 351 9.98 -3.69 29.12
C ASP A 351 8.90 -3.87 28.04
N ALA A 352 8.10 -2.83 27.78
CA ALA A 352 7.07 -2.85 26.75
C ALA A 352 7.63 -2.88 25.30
N LEU A 353 8.90 -2.47 25.09
CA LEU A 353 9.59 -2.64 23.81
C LEU A 353 10.11 -4.07 23.64
N GLU A 354 10.65 -4.68 24.70
CA GLU A 354 11.05 -6.10 24.70
C GLU A 354 9.83 -7.02 24.48
N GLU A 355 8.69 -6.74 25.13
CA GLU A 355 7.42 -7.46 24.84
C GLU A 355 7.00 -7.31 23.38
N LEU A 356 7.08 -6.10 22.80
CA LEU A 356 6.73 -5.86 21.40
C LEU A 356 7.65 -6.61 20.43
N ASP A 357 8.95 -6.67 20.70
CA ASP A 357 9.92 -7.40 19.86
C ASP A 357 9.80 -8.92 20.04
N ALA A 358 9.48 -9.42 21.24
CA ALA A 358 9.11 -10.82 21.45
C ALA A 358 7.83 -11.20 20.66
N ILE A 359 6.81 -10.34 20.68
CA ILE A 359 5.56 -10.53 19.91
C ILE A 359 5.83 -10.47 18.40
N ARG A 360 6.68 -9.55 17.92
CA ARG A 360 7.11 -9.47 16.51
C ARG A 360 7.82 -10.76 16.08
N LEU A 361 8.77 -11.25 16.87
CA LEU A 361 9.48 -12.50 16.59
C LEU A 361 8.54 -13.71 16.57
N ALA A 362 7.58 -13.78 17.50
CA ALA A 362 6.55 -14.82 17.50
C ALA A 362 5.64 -14.73 16.26
N HIS A 363 5.31 -13.52 15.81
CA HIS A 363 4.51 -13.30 14.60
C HIS A 363 5.28 -13.71 13.33
N GLU A 364 6.57 -13.39 13.20
CA GLU A 364 7.42 -13.88 12.11
C GLU A 364 7.51 -15.42 12.09
N GLN A 365 7.64 -16.06 13.26
CA GLN A 365 7.63 -17.51 13.35
C GLN A 365 6.29 -18.13 12.92
N LEU A 366 5.16 -17.49 13.23
CA LEU A 366 3.85 -17.91 12.75
C LEU A 366 3.72 -17.73 11.23
N ILE A 367 4.19 -16.60 10.68
CA ILE A 367 4.21 -16.36 9.23
C ILE A 367 5.03 -17.45 8.53
N ARG A 368 6.27 -17.70 8.96
CA ARG A 368 7.14 -18.75 8.38
C ARG A 368 6.52 -20.15 8.45
N ARG A 369 5.80 -20.48 9.54
CA ARG A 369 5.04 -21.75 9.66
C ARG A 369 3.86 -21.81 8.71
N HIS A 370 3.13 -20.72 8.51
CA HIS A 370 2.04 -20.64 7.53
C HIS A 370 2.56 -20.69 6.08
N GLU A 371 3.65 -20.01 5.77
CA GLU A 371 4.34 -20.07 4.47
C GLU A 371 4.81 -21.49 4.16
N SER A 372 5.48 -22.17 5.10
CA SER A 372 5.84 -23.59 4.98
C SER A 372 4.60 -24.44 4.72
N SER A 373 3.55 -24.32 5.56
CA SER A 373 2.33 -25.13 5.39
C SER A 373 1.59 -24.86 4.06
N LEU A 374 1.71 -23.65 3.50
CA LEU A 374 1.19 -23.33 2.17
C LEU A 374 2.08 -23.91 1.05
N GLN A 375 3.40 -23.94 1.21
CA GLN A 375 4.34 -24.61 0.31
C GLN A 375 4.16 -26.13 0.33
N ASP A 376 3.99 -26.74 1.51
CA ASP A 376 3.71 -28.16 1.67
C ASP A 376 2.38 -28.54 0.98
N ARG A 377 1.36 -27.68 1.10
CA ARG A 377 0.06 -27.85 0.43
C ARG A 377 0.12 -27.62 -1.07
N SER A 378 0.93 -26.68 -1.57
CA SER A 378 1.08 -26.46 -3.02
C SER A 378 1.91 -27.56 -3.68
N ALA A 379 2.96 -28.04 -3.01
CA ALA A 379 3.71 -29.23 -3.42
C ALA A 379 2.83 -30.49 -3.43
N SER A 380 2.00 -30.68 -2.39
CA SER A 380 1.03 -31.78 -2.35
C SER A 380 0.00 -31.69 -3.49
N ARG A 381 -0.49 -30.49 -3.82
CA ARG A 381 -1.40 -30.29 -4.96
C ARG A 381 -0.72 -30.58 -6.29
N LEU A 382 0.51 -30.10 -6.49
CA LEU A 382 1.29 -30.36 -7.70
C LEU A 382 1.54 -31.87 -7.86
N GLN A 383 1.89 -32.59 -6.79
CA GLN A 383 2.00 -34.05 -6.80
C GLN A 383 0.68 -34.76 -7.15
N PHE A 384 -0.46 -34.27 -6.64
CA PHE A 384 -1.78 -34.79 -7.03
C PHE A 384 -2.16 -34.47 -8.49
N GLU A 385 -1.71 -33.34 -9.03
CA GLU A 385 -1.88 -32.99 -10.45
C GLU A 385 -0.96 -33.83 -11.34
N ASP A 386 0.30 -34.05 -10.96
CA ASP A 386 1.24 -34.94 -11.64
C ASP A 386 0.75 -36.40 -11.62
N GLU A 387 0.36 -36.95 -10.46
CA GLU A 387 -0.28 -38.27 -10.36
C GLU A 387 -1.56 -38.36 -11.20
N ARG A 388 -2.32 -37.28 -11.32
CA ARG A 388 -3.52 -37.24 -12.16
C ARG A 388 -3.16 -37.26 -13.64
N ASN A 389 -2.16 -36.49 -14.06
CA ASN A 389 -1.66 -36.47 -15.43
C ASN A 389 -1.10 -37.85 -15.83
N GLU A 390 -0.38 -38.53 -14.93
CA GLU A 390 0.08 -39.91 -15.15
C GLU A 390 -1.09 -40.89 -15.26
N ARG A 391 -2.14 -40.77 -14.42
CA ARG A 391 -3.34 -41.61 -14.52
C ARG A 391 -4.12 -41.35 -15.81
N GLU A 392 -4.30 -40.10 -16.22
CA GLU A 392 -5.00 -39.76 -17.46
C GLU A 392 -4.22 -40.27 -18.69
N ALA A 393 -2.89 -40.18 -18.70
CA ALA A 393 -2.04 -40.80 -19.72
C ALA A 393 -2.13 -42.34 -19.73
N LEU A 394 -2.18 -42.98 -18.56
CA LEU A 394 -2.38 -44.44 -18.46
C LEU A 394 -3.80 -44.87 -18.88
N GLU A 395 -4.81 -44.03 -18.67
CA GLU A 395 -6.17 -44.26 -19.19
C GLU A 395 -6.23 -44.09 -20.72
N GLU A 396 -5.52 -43.12 -21.30
CA GLU A 396 -5.34 -43.01 -22.75
C GLU A 396 -4.62 -44.24 -23.34
N ASP A 397 -3.55 -44.73 -22.70
CA ASP A 397 -2.85 -45.96 -23.13
C ASP A 397 -3.74 -47.21 -23.00
N VAL A 398 -4.52 -47.34 -21.91
CA VAL A 398 -5.51 -48.42 -21.74
C VAL A 398 -6.61 -48.34 -22.80
N ASN A 399 -7.08 -47.15 -23.16
CA ASN A 399 -8.05 -46.96 -24.23
C ASN A 399 -7.44 -47.28 -25.61
N ALA A 400 -6.20 -46.85 -25.88
CA ALA A 400 -5.48 -47.23 -27.08
C ALA A 400 -5.19 -48.75 -27.15
N LEU A 401 -5.07 -49.45 -26.02
CA LEU A 401 -4.99 -50.91 -25.95
C LEU A 401 -6.36 -51.58 -26.15
N ARG A 402 -7.46 -51.00 -25.66
CA ARG A 402 -8.83 -51.44 -25.96
C ARG A 402 -9.15 -51.31 -27.44
N ASP A 403 -8.79 -50.19 -28.07
CA ASP A 403 -8.99 -49.97 -29.52
C ASP A 403 -8.15 -50.93 -30.37
N LYS A 404 -6.91 -51.21 -29.97
CA LYS A 404 -6.08 -52.25 -30.60
C LYS A 404 -6.71 -53.63 -30.42
N LEU A 405 -7.26 -53.94 -29.24
CA LEU A 405 -7.92 -55.21 -28.96
C LEU A 405 -9.18 -55.39 -29.82
N THR A 406 -10.06 -54.39 -29.90
CA THR A 406 -11.28 -54.44 -30.75
C THR A 406 -10.93 -54.54 -32.23
N ALA A 407 -9.91 -53.81 -32.70
CA ALA A 407 -9.39 -53.98 -34.06
C ALA A 407 -8.90 -55.41 -34.32
N THR A 408 -8.13 -56.02 -33.39
CA THR A 408 -7.73 -57.42 -33.53
C THR A 408 -8.89 -58.41 -33.40
N ASN A 409 -9.95 -58.08 -32.66
CA ASN A 409 -11.15 -58.92 -32.56
C ASN A 409 -11.94 -58.90 -33.88
N ILE A 410 -12.12 -57.73 -34.50
CA ILE A 410 -12.74 -57.59 -35.82
C ILE A 410 -11.90 -58.29 -36.91
N GLU A 411 -10.57 -58.22 -36.82
CA GLU A 411 -9.67 -58.99 -37.68
C GLU A 411 -9.78 -60.51 -37.47
N MET A 412 -10.00 -60.98 -36.24
CA MET A 412 -10.25 -62.39 -35.93
C MET A 412 -11.62 -62.83 -36.42
N GLU A 413 -12.68 -62.04 -36.19
CA GLU A 413 -14.03 -62.29 -36.69
C GLU A 413 -14.08 -62.34 -38.22
N SER A 414 -13.32 -61.48 -38.93
CA SER A 414 -13.17 -61.58 -40.39
C SER A 414 -12.59 -62.94 -40.79
N ARG A 415 -11.46 -63.34 -40.18
CA ARG A 415 -10.80 -64.62 -40.46
C ARG A 415 -11.65 -65.82 -40.06
N GLU A 416 -12.39 -65.76 -38.97
CA GLU A 416 -13.33 -66.80 -38.55
C GLU A 416 -14.50 -66.92 -39.52
N ASN A 417 -14.99 -65.83 -40.09
CA ASN A 417 -16.02 -65.87 -41.13
C ASN A 417 -15.45 -66.37 -42.47
N GLU A 418 -14.22 -66.00 -42.85
CA GLU A 418 -13.49 -66.59 -43.98
C GLU A 418 -13.31 -68.11 -43.78
N PHE A 419 -12.90 -68.56 -42.59
CA PHE A 419 -12.82 -69.98 -42.24
C PHE A 419 -14.18 -70.68 -42.26
N ARG A 420 -15.27 -70.05 -41.80
CA ARG A 420 -16.63 -70.62 -41.88
C ARG A 420 -17.12 -70.78 -43.31
N VAL A 421 -16.78 -69.86 -44.22
CA VAL A 421 -17.08 -70.00 -45.65
C VAL A 421 -16.29 -71.19 -46.23
N LEU A 422 -14.98 -71.26 -45.99
CA LEU A 422 -14.15 -72.38 -46.45
C LEU A 422 -14.57 -73.73 -45.84
N GLU A 423 -15.05 -73.75 -44.59
CA GLU A 423 -15.58 -74.95 -43.93
C GLU A 423 -16.97 -75.34 -44.47
N ALA A 424 -17.79 -74.38 -44.91
CA ALA A 424 -19.06 -74.64 -45.58
C ALA A 424 -18.86 -75.15 -47.02
N GLU A 425 -17.91 -74.58 -47.76
CA GLU A 425 -17.47 -75.06 -49.08
C GLU A 425 -16.93 -76.50 -48.96
N LEU A 426 -16.02 -76.76 -48.00
CA LEU A 426 -15.49 -78.11 -47.77
C LEU A 426 -16.57 -79.10 -47.28
N ARG A 427 -17.60 -78.64 -46.56
CA ARG A 427 -18.77 -79.48 -46.23
C ARG A 427 -19.58 -79.81 -47.47
N ALA A 428 -19.82 -78.86 -48.38
CA ALA A 428 -20.52 -79.13 -49.63
C ALA A 428 -19.75 -80.14 -50.52
N ASP A 429 -18.43 -79.95 -50.70
CA ASP A 429 -17.54 -80.90 -51.40
C ASP A 429 -17.59 -82.33 -50.81
N MET A 430 -17.80 -82.43 -49.49
CA MET A 430 -17.92 -83.71 -48.78
C MET A 430 -19.34 -84.30 -48.88
N ASP A 431 -20.38 -83.48 -48.75
CA ASP A 431 -21.79 -83.91 -48.87
C ASP A 431 -22.12 -84.36 -50.30
N GLU A 432 -21.53 -83.74 -51.33
CA GLU A 432 -21.58 -84.22 -52.72
C GLU A 432 -20.91 -85.60 -52.84
N ARG A 433 -19.69 -85.78 -52.31
CA ARG A 433 -18.97 -87.06 -52.34
C ARG A 433 -19.74 -88.17 -51.62
N ASP A 434 -20.29 -87.84 -50.47
CA ASP A 434 -21.13 -88.74 -49.69
C ASP A 434 -22.45 -89.05 -50.41
N ALA A 435 -22.99 -88.13 -51.22
CA ALA A 435 -24.16 -88.40 -52.06
C ALA A 435 -23.85 -89.37 -53.20
N GLU A 436 -22.69 -89.23 -53.86
CA GLU A 436 -22.17 -90.22 -54.82
C GLU A 436 -22.05 -91.60 -54.16
N TRP A 437 -21.42 -91.68 -52.98
CA TRP A 437 -21.23 -92.93 -52.23
C TRP A 437 -22.56 -93.53 -51.75
N ARG A 438 -23.53 -92.70 -51.33
CA ARG A 438 -24.89 -93.17 -50.98
C ARG A 438 -25.62 -93.73 -52.21
N GLN A 439 -25.40 -93.17 -53.41
CA GLN A 439 -25.96 -93.70 -54.64
C GLN A 439 -25.34 -95.05 -55.02
N GLU A 440 -24.01 -95.19 -54.97
CA GLU A 440 -23.34 -96.49 -55.17
C GLU A 440 -23.81 -97.55 -54.16
N MET A 441 -23.95 -97.17 -52.88
CA MET A 441 -24.44 -98.07 -51.82
C MET A 441 -25.92 -98.42 -51.96
N ALA A 442 -26.76 -97.53 -52.50
CA ALA A 442 -28.16 -97.85 -52.83
C ALA A 442 -28.25 -98.82 -54.02
N GLU A 443 -27.41 -98.64 -55.05
CA GLU A 443 -27.30 -99.59 -56.16
C GLU A 443 -26.79 -100.97 -55.72
N LEU A 444 -25.99 -101.05 -54.66
CA LEU A 444 -25.62 -102.32 -54.03
C LEU A 444 -26.74 -102.89 -53.14
N GLY A 445 -27.42 -102.05 -52.36
CA GLY A 445 -28.56 -102.44 -51.52
C GLY A 445 -29.70 -103.07 -52.32
N SER A 446 -30.03 -102.50 -53.48
CA SER A 446 -31.04 -103.04 -54.39
C SER A 446 -30.68 -104.44 -54.96
N ARG A 447 -29.40 -104.85 -54.99
CA ARG A 447 -28.99 -106.25 -55.30
C ARG A 447 -29.07 -107.19 -54.09
N VAL A 448 -29.26 -106.68 -52.88
CA VAL A 448 -29.38 -107.48 -51.64
C VAL A 448 -30.85 -107.72 -51.29
N GLU A 449 -31.74 -106.77 -51.58
CA GLU A 449 -33.19 -106.90 -51.34
C GLU A 449 -33.88 -108.01 -52.16
N GLU A 450 -33.29 -108.47 -53.27
CA GLU A 450 -33.84 -109.59 -54.07
C GLU A 450 -33.63 -110.99 -53.43
N LEU A 451 -32.94 -111.10 -52.27
CA LEU A 451 -32.38 -112.38 -51.80
C LEU A 451 -32.64 -112.77 -50.33
N GLN A 452 -33.69 -112.29 -49.67
CA GLN A 452 -34.12 -112.89 -48.39
C GLN A 452 -35.63 -112.81 -48.15
N ASP A 453 -36.26 -113.98 -47.98
CA ASP A 453 -37.64 -114.16 -47.56
C ASP A 453 -37.72 -115.43 -46.68
N VAL A 454 -38.52 -115.40 -45.61
CA VAL A 454 -38.84 -116.50 -44.67
C VAL A 454 -37.70 -117.13 -43.82
N GLU A 455 -37.79 -117.01 -42.48
CA GLU A 455 -37.92 -118.15 -41.52
C GLU A 455 -37.92 -117.68 -40.04
N GLU A 456 -39.03 -117.06 -39.60
CA GLU A 456 -39.26 -116.81 -38.17
C GLU A 456 -39.61 -118.11 -37.41
N LEU A 457 -38.98 -118.34 -36.25
CA LEU A 457 -39.55 -118.97 -35.03
C LEU A 457 -38.49 -119.42 -34.00
N ARG A 458 -37.21 -119.56 -34.39
CA ARG A 458 -36.11 -119.75 -33.40
C ARG A 458 -35.52 -118.44 -32.89
N GLU A 459 -35.53 -117.38 -33.70
CA GLU A 459 -35.01 -116.07 -33.29
C GLU A 459 -35.69 -115.52 -32.04
N VAL A 460 -36.99 -115.78 -31.82
CA VAL A 460 -37.76 -115.24 -30.68
C VAL A 460 -37.19 -115.66 -29.32
N ARG A 461 -36.36 -116.72 -29.23
CA ARG A 461 -35.69 -117.09 -27.98
C ARG A 461 -34.34 -116.41 -27.80
N LEU A 462 -33.50 -116.38 -28.84
CA LEU A 462 -32.23 -115.64 -28.77
C LEU A 462 -32.52 -114.14 -28.60
N ARG A 463 -33.50 -113.60 -29.34
CA ARG A 463 -34.02 -112.23 -29.16
C ARG A 463 -34.58 -111.98 -27.76
N ASN A 464 -34.95 -113.00 -26.98
CA ASN A 464 -35.38 -112.80 -25.60
C ASN A 464 -34.16 -112.66 -24.67
N GLU A 465 -33.10 -113.43 -24.90
CA GLU A 465 -31.81 -113.26 -24.21
C GLU A 465 -31.14 -111.92 -24.63
N ASP A 466 -31.15 -111.59 -25.93
CA ASP A 466 -30.75 -110.28 -26.47
C ASP A 466 -31.62 -109.15 -25.91
N LEU A 467 -32.94 -109.35 -25.69
CA LEU A 467 -33.82 -108.35 -25.08
C LEU A 467 -33.56 -108.23 -23.57
N GLU A 468 -33.23 -109.31 -22.88
CA GLU A 468 -32.83 -109.26 -21.47
C GLU A 468 -31.50 -108.48 -21.32
N GLU A 469 -30.48 -108.79 -22.13
CA GLU A 469 -29.25 -108.00 -22.20
C GLU A 469 -29.47 -106.55 -22.67
N ASN A 470 -30.35 -106.30 -23.65
CA ASN A 470 -30.71 -104.92 -24.01
C ASN A 470 -31.48 -104.22 -22.88
N THR A 471 -32.28 -104.92 -22.06
CA THR A 471 -32.93 -104.30 -20.89
C THR A 471 -31.96 -104.03 -19.74
N THR A 472 -30.89 -104.80 -19.56
CA THR A 472 -29.83 -104.45 -18.60
C THR A 472 -28.98 -103.29 -19.11
N ILE A 473 -28.61 -103.29 -20.40
CA ILE A 473 -27.92 -102.15 -21.04
C ILE A 473 -28.79 -100.88 -21.00
N LEU A 474 -30.10 -100.98 -21.20
CA LEU A 474 -31.04 -99.88 -21.02
C LEU A 474 -31.19 -99.48 -19.54
N HIS A 475 -31.05 -100.41 -18.59
CA HIS A 475 -31.01 -100.09 -17.16
C HIS A 475 -29.74 -99.30 -16.84
N ASP A 476 -28.57 -99.74 -17.28
CA ASP A 476 -27.30 -99.03 -17.11
C ASP A 476 -27.32 -97.64 -17.77
N GLN A 477 -27.94 -97.51 -18.95
CA GLN A 477 -28.17 -96.22 -19.61
C GLN A 477 -29.15 -95.32 -18.84
N VAL A 478 -30.19 -95.90 -18.23
CA VAL A 478 -31.15 -95.16 -17.40
C VAL A 478 -30.53 -94.77 -16.05
N GLU A 479 -29.73 -95.62 -15.41
CA GLU A 479 -28.99 -95.29 -14.19
C GLU A 479 -27.92 -94.24 -14.44
N THR A 480 -27.16 -94.33 -15.54
CA THR A 480 -26.19 -93.29 -15.91
C THR A 480 -26.86 -91.98 -16.32
N ALA A 481 -28.02 -92.01 -16.96
CA ALA A 481 -28.84 -90.82 -17.21
C ALA A 481 -29.40 -90.23 -15.91
N PHE A 482 -29.88 -91.04 -14.96
CA PHE A 482 -30.30 -90.56 -13.64
C PHE A 482 -29.12 -89.96 -12.86
N ALA A 483 -27.96 -90.61 -12.85
CA ALA A 483 -26.75 -90.07 -12.22
C ALA A 483 -26.30 -88.76 -12.90
N HIS A 484 -26.45 -88.62 -14.22
CA HIS A 484 -26.18 -87.36 -14.93
C HIS A 484 -27.16 -86.26 -14.48
N VAL A 485 -28.46 -86.55 -14.46
CA VAL A 485 -29.51 -85.61 -14.02
C VAL A 485 -29.40 -85.26 -12.53
N GLU A 486 -28.98 -86.19 -11.67
CA GLU A 486 -28.68 -85.89 -10.26
C GLU A 486 -27.45 -85.01 -10.12
N ASN A 487 -26.39 -85.24 -10.89
CA ASN A 487 -25.21 -84.38 -10.90
C ASN A 487 -25.54 -82.97 -11.45
N GLU A 488 -26.36 -82.86 -12.49
CA GLU A 488 -26.86 -81.57 -12.98
C GLU A 488 -27.75 -80.87 -11.96
N ARG A 489 -28.69 -81.58 -11.33
CA ARG A 489 -29.52 -81.04 -10.24
C ARG A 489 -28.66 -80.53 -9.10
N ASN A 490 -27.66 -81.30 -8.68
CA ASN A 490 -26.76 -80.92 -7.59
C ASN A 490 -25.85 -79.73 -7.99
N ALA A 491 -25.41 -79.66 -9.25
CA ALA A 491 -24.68 -78.50 -9.77
C ALA A 491 -25.55 -77.24 -9.79
N LEU A 492 -26.80 -77.33 -10.25
CA LEU A 492 -27.78 -76.23 -10.24
C LEU A 492 -28.20 -75.82 -8.82
N ILE A 493 -28.18 -76.73 -7.85
CA ILE A 493 -28.36 -76.41 -6.42
C ILE A 493 -27.17 -75.59 -5.92
N ASN A 494 -25.93 -76.03 -6.16
CA ASN A 494 -24.73 -75.28 -5.78
C ASN A 494 -24.71 -73.89 -6.45
N GLU A 495 -24.99 -73.82 -7.76
CA GLU A 495 -25.01 -72.56 -8.54
C GLU A 495 -26.17 -71.63 -8.14
N LYS A 496 -27.18 -72.15 -7.42
CA LYS A 496 -28.23 -71.36 -6.76
C LYS A 496 -27.77 -70.89 -5.38
N GLU A 497 -27.16 -71.75 -4.58
CA GLU A 497 -26.63 -71.41 -3.25
C GLU A 497 -25.53 -70.35 -3.34
N ASP A 498 -24.61 -70.47 -4.31
CA ASP A 498 -23.59 -69.45 -4.62
C ASP A 498 -24.25 -68.09 -4.96
N ARG A 499 -25.30 -68.09 -5.79
CA ARG A 499 -26.03 -66.84 -6.14
C ARG A 499 -26.85 -66.28 -4.99
N GLU A 500 -27.41 -67.12 -4.12
CA GLU A 500 -28.08 -66.65 -2.91
C GLU A 500 -27.07 -66.00 -1.95
N ALA A 501 -25.86 -66.56 -1.82
CA ALA A 501 -24.77 -65.93 -1.08
C ALA A 501 -24.26 -64.61 -1.71
N GLU A 502 -24.14 -64.53 -3.04
CA GLU A 502 -23.83 -63.26 -3.75
C GLU A 502 -24.92 -62.20 -3.52
N LEU A 503 -26.21 -62.59 -3.53
CA LEU A 503 -27.32 -61.69 -3.25
C LEU A 503 -27.36 -61.26 -1.77
N GLU A 504 -27.06 -62.13 -0.82
CA GLU A 504 -26.94 -61.75 0.60
C GLU A 504 -25.78 -60.76 0.82
N ALA A 505 -24.63 -60.98 0.19
CA ALA A 505 -23.50 -60.06 0.23
C ALA A 505 -23.85 -58.68 -0.36
N ALA A 506 -24.48 -58.66 -1.55
CA ALA A 506 -24.93 -57.42 -2.18
C ALA A 506 -25.97 -56.67 -1.33
N ASN A 507 -26.90 -57.38 -0.69
CA ASN A 507 -27.88 -56.78 0.23
C ASN A 507 -27.21 -56.21 1.50
N ALA A 508 -26.18 -56.87 2.03
CA ALA A 508 -25.39 -56.35 3.15
C ALA A 508 -24.63 -55.07 2.79
N ASP A 509 -24.03 -55.01 1.59
CA ASP A 509 -23.37 -53.81 1.07
C ASP A 509 -24.37 -52.66 0.83
N ILE A 510 -25.55 -52.95 0.28
CA ILE A 510 -26.64 -51.96 0.13
C ILE A 510 -27.08 -51.43 1.50
N ALA A 511 -27.20 -52.28 2.52
CA ALA A 511 -27.54 -51.86 3.88
C ALA A 511 -26.42 -51.02 4.54
N ALA A 512 -25.16 -51.33 4.27
CA ALA A 512 -24.01 -50.54 4.74
C ALA A 512 -23.94 -49.16 4.04
N GLN A 513 -24.17 -49.11 2.73
CA GLN A 513 -24.26 -47.87 1.97
C GLN A 513 -25.46 -47.02 2.43
N GLY A 514 -26.61 -47.64 2.70
CA GLY A 514 -27.79 -46.96 3.25
C GLY A 514 -27.54 -46.28 4.59
N LYS A 515 -26.85 -46.96 5.53
CA LYS A 515 -26.41 -46.35 6.80
C LYS A 515 -25.50 -45.14 6.56
N ARG A 516 -24.51 -45.30 5.67
CA ARG A 516 -23.56 -44.23 5.34
C ARG A 516 -24.23 -43.04 4.65
N ILE A 517 -25.32 -43.25 3.91
CA ILE A 517 -26.15 -42.16 3.37
C ILE A 517 -26.82 -41.40 4.52
N TYR A 518 -27.47 -42.08 5.46
CA TYR A 518 -28.06 -41.42 6.65
C TYR A 518 -27.02 -40.64 7.47
N GLU A 519 -25.84 -41.21 7.72
CA GLU A 519 -24.73 -40.53 8.42
C GLU A 519 -24.26 -39.25 7.68
N LEU A 520 -24.25 -39.29 6.34
CA LEU A 520 -23.90 -38.14 5.51
C LEU A 520 -25.04 -37.10 5.41
N GLU A 521 -26.30 -37.52 5.47
CA GLU A 521 -27.47 -36.64 5.52
C GLU A 521 -27.53 -35.91 6.87
N GLU A 522 -27.35 -36.60 7.99
CA GLU A 522 -27.26 -35.99 9.34
C GLU A 522 -26.07 -35.01 9.43
N ALA A 523 -24.90 -35.40 8.92
CA ALA A 523 -23.74 -34.50 8.85
C ALA A 523 -23.98 -33.28 7.94
N LEU A 524 -24.75 -33.43 6.86
CA LEU A 524 -25.12 -32.35 5.95
C LEU A 524 -26.15 -31.39 6.58
N GLU A 525 -27.13 -31.89 7.33
CA GLU A 525 -28.06 -31.05 8.10
C GLU A 525 -27.34 -30.29 9.21
N ALA A 526 -26.45 -30.95 9.96
CA ALA A 526 -25.62 -30.30 10.97
C ALA A 526 -24.71 -29.20 10.37
N ALA A 527 -24.11 -29.45 9.20
CA ALA A 527 -23.31 -28.45 8.49
C ALA A 527 -24.17 -27.27 7.97
N GLN A 528 -25.40 -27.51 7.53
CA GLN A 528 -26.34 -26.45 7.12
C GLN A 528 -26.82 -25.61 8.30
N ALA A 529 -27.07 -26.23 9.47
CA ALA A 529 -27.40 -25.52 10.70
C ALA A 529 -26.24 -24.59 11.14
N ALA A 530 -25.01 -25.12 11.17
CA ALA A 530 -23.82 -24.33 11.49
C ALA A 530 -23.58 -23.19 10.46
N GLU A 531 -23.85 -23.40 9.17
CA GLU A 531 -23.77 -22.34 8.17
C GLU A 531 -24.87 -21.27 8.38
N ALA A 532 -26.05 -21.65 8.87
CA ALA A 532 -27.13 -20.71 9.17
C ALA A 532 -26.82 -19.86 10.41
N GLU A 533 -26.28 -20.45 11.48
CA GLU A 533 -25.80 -19.73 12.66
C GLU A 533 -24.66 -18.76 12.30
N ALA A 534 -23.64 -19.24 11.58
CA ALA A 534 -22.53 -18.41 11.13
C ALA A 534 -22.93 -17.28 10.16
N ARG A 535 -24.08 -17.38 9.48
CA ARG A 535 -24.68 -16.26 8.71
C ARG A 535 -25.34 -15.24 9.64
N GLN A 536 -26.09 -15.68 10.66
CA GLN A 536 -26.71 -14.79 11.65
C GLN A 536 -25.65 -14.02 12.45
N GLU A 537 -24.56 -14.67 12.85
CA GLU A 537 -23.42 -14.01 13.50
C GLU A 537 -22.83 -12.90 12.61
N ARG A 538 -22.58 -13.18 11.33
CA ARG A 538 -22.07 -12.19 10.37
C ARG A 538 -23.04 -11.04 10.12
N GLU A 539 -24.35 -11.28 10.14
CA GLU A 539 -25.36 -10.22 10.05
C GLU A 539 -25.36 -9.32 11.29
N VAL A 540 -25.19 -9.88 12.50
CA VAL A 540 -25.04 -9.13 13.74
C VAL A 540 -23.72 -8.35 13.77
N GLU A 541 -22.60 -8.96 13.37
CA GLU A 541 -21.31 -8.27 13.20
C GLU A 541 -21.43 -7.10 12.22
N MET A 542 -22.10 -7.30 11.07
CA MET A 542 -22.32 -6.25 10.08
C MET A 542 -23.15 -5.10 10.65
N GLN A 543 -24.22 -5.38 11.42
CA GLN A 543 -25.02 -4.36 12.11
C GLN A 543 -24.17 -3.56 13.12
N VAL A 544 -23.33 -4.25 13.91
CA VAL A 544 -22.39 -3.60 14.84
C VAL A 544 -21.37 -2.73 14.09
N VAL A 545 -20.84 -3.20 12.96
CA VAL A 545 -19.91 -2.42 12.11
C VAL A 545 -20.59 -1.20 11.49
N VAL A 546 -21.87 -1.28 11.12
CA VAL A 546 -22.65 -0.11 10.66
C VAL A 546 -22.84 0.89 11.79
N ALA A 547 -23.32 0.46 12.96
CA ALA A 547 -23.51 1.34 14.12
C ALA A 547 -22.20 1.99 14.61
N LEU A 548 -21.06 1.30 14.48
CA LEU A 548 -19.73 1.86 14.76
C LEU A 548 -19.27 2.86 13.68
N LYS A 549 -19.60 2.65 12.40
CA LYS A 549 -19.35 3.63 11.33
C LYS A 549 -20.19 4.89 11.52
N GLU A 550 -21.44 4.76 11.96
CA GLU A 550 -22.33 5.89 12.26
C GLU A 550 -21.77 6.74 13.41
N LYS A 551 -21.45 6.11 14.55
CA LYS A 551 -20.81 6.78 15.71
C LYS A 551 -19.45 7.38 15.38
N LEU A 552 -18.68 6.77 14.48
CA LEU A 552 -17.43 7.35 13.96
C LEU A 552 -17.71 8.56 13.05
N SER A 553 -18.87 8.64 12.38
CA SER A 553 -19.23 9.78 11.54
C SER A 553 -19.75 10.96 12.37
N THR A 554 -20.53 10.73 13.43
CA THR A 554 -20.94 11.79 14.36
C THR A 554 -19.71 12.37 15.07
N ALA A 555 -18.86 11.54 15.67
CA ALA A 555 -17.63 11.98 16.34
C ALA A 555 -16.67 12.74 15.40
N LYS A 556 -16.62 12.39 14.11
CA LYS A 556 -15.85 13.15 13.10
C LYS A 556 -16.48 14.51 12.78
N ASN A 557 -17.81 14.63 12.81
CA ASN A 557 -18.50 15.90 12.58
C ASN A 557 -18.44 16.80 13.82
N GLU A 558 -18.55 16.23 15.02
CA GLU A 558 -18.27 16.90 16.30
C GLU A 558 -16.84 17.46 16.33
N LEU A 559 -15.83 16.63 16.03
CA LEU A 559 -14.43 17.06 15.94
C LEU A 559 -14.22 18.19 14.90
N ARG A 560 -14.86 18.11 13.72
CA ARG A 560 -14.83 19.18 12.73
C ARG A 560 -15.44 20.47 13.25
N SER A 561 -16.59 20.40 13.93
CA SER A 561 -17.24 21.58 14.49
C SER A 561 -16.39 22.24 15.57
N LEU A 562 -15.74 21.44 16.42
CA LEU A 562 -14.76 21.91 17.41
C LEU A 562 -13.55 22.55 16.73
N GLN A 563 -12.98 21.92 15.70
CA GLN A 563 -11.88 22.50 14.91
C GLN A 563 -12.28 23.85 14.29
N THR A 564 -13.47 23.97 13.67
CA THR A 564 -13.93 25.26 13.13
C THR A 564 -14.21 26.31 14.20
N SER A 565 -14.62 25.90 15.41
CA SER A 565 -14.78 26.84 16.53
C SER A 565 -13.41 27.29 17.09
N TYR A 566 -12.42 26.39 17.09
CA TYR A 566 -11.07 26.69 17.54
C TYR A 566 -10.36 27.65 16.56
N THR A 567 -10.41 27.40 15.25
CA THR A 567 -9.87 28.34 14.26
C THR A 567 -10.58 29.69 14.31
N ALA A 568 -11.90 29.72 14.52
CA ALA A 568 -12.62 30.98 14.69
C ALA A 568 -12.24 31.75 15.97
N LEU A 569 -11.80 31.07 17.04
CA LEU A 569 -11.23 31.69 18.23
C LEU A 569 -9.78 32.14 18.01
N GLU A 570 -8.98 31.38 17.24
CA GLU A 570 -7.64 31.80 16.81
C GLU A 570 -7.69 33.05 15.92
N ASP A 571 -8.61 33.12 14.96
CA ASP A 571 -8.87 34.30 14.13
C ASP A 571 -9.32 35.51 14.98
N GLN A 572 -10.16 35.28 15.99
CA GLN A 572 -10.56 36.34 16.93
C GLN A 572 -9.40 36.84 17.79
N LEU A 573 -8.55 35.94 18.30
CA LEU A 573 -7.34 36.28 19.06
C LEU A 573 -6.28 36.97 18.18
N ALA A 574 -6.14 36.58 16.93
CA ALA A 574 -5.29 37.26 15.95
C ALA A 574 -5.80 38.69 15.71
N ALA A 575 -7.09 38.86 15.42
CA ALA A 575 -7.69 40.17 15.24
C ALA A 575 -7.71 41.02 16.53
N GLN A 576 -7.71 40.43 17.72
CA GLN A 576 -7.50 41.16 18.98
C GLN A 576 -6.06 41.67 19.07
N ARG A 577 -5.06 40.82 18.86
CA ARG A 577 -3.64 41.19 18.83
C ARG A 577 -3.32 42.23 17.76
N GLU A 578 -3.93 42.15 16.58
CA GLU A 578 -3.78 43.18 15.55
C GLU A 578 -4.27 44.54 16.06
N ARG A 579 -5.47 44.60 16.67
CA ARG A 579 -5.99 45.83 17.31
C ARG A 579 -5.11 46.31 18.46
N GLU A 580 -4.57 45.41 19.28
CA GLU A 580 -3.60 45.76 20.33
C GLU A 580 -2.32 46.37 19.75
N THR A 581 -1.78 45.83 18.65
CA THR A 581 -0.63 46.46 17.95
C THR A 581 -1.00 47.76 17.24
N GLU A 582 -2.25 47.95 16.79
CA GLU A 582 -2.70 49.25 16.30
C GLU A 582 -2.85 50.28 17.43
N MET A 583 -3.31 49.87 18.61
CA MET A 583 -3.37 50.72 19.81
C MET A 583 -1.95 51.11 20.23
N SER A 584 -1.05 50.14 20.41
CA SER A 584 0.37 50.38 20.69
C SER A 584 0.97 51.38 19.70
N ARG A 585 0.81 51.17 18.39
CA ARG A 585 1.34 52.13 17.38
C ARG A 585 0.74 53.53 17.48
N ARG A 586 -0.50 53.69 17.97
CA ARG A 586 -1.10 55.01 18.22
C ARG A 586 -0.51 55.64 19.49
N ASP A 587 -0.32 54.83 20.54
CA ASP A 587 0.28 55.27 21.80
C ASP A 587 1.77 55.63 21.60
N ASP A 588 2.49 54.88 20.76
CA ASP A 588 3.86 55.15 20.30
C ASP A 588 3.94 56.47 19.53
N LEU A 589 3.05 56.69 18.55
CA LEU A 589 2.96 57.96 17.81
C LEU A 589 2.61 59.15 18.71
N ILE A 590 1.72 58.96 19.70
CA ILE A 590 1.38 59.99 20.70
C ILE A 590 2.59 60.25 21.62
N ALA A 591 3.42 59.24 21.91
CA ALA A 591 4.66 59.43 22.65
C ALA A 591 5.69 60.24 21.83
N GLU A 592 5.86 59.94 20.53
CA GLU A 592 6.70 60.72 19.60
C GLU A 592 6.20 62.19 19.52
N GLU A 593 4.90 62.43 19.28
CA GLU A 593 4.31 63.78 19.27
C GLU A 593 4.52 64.51 20.61
N MET A 594 4.45 63.79 21.74
CA MET A 594 4.68 64.37 23.07
C MET A 594 6.17 64.60 23.38
N GLU A 595 7.10 63.92 22.72
CA GLU A 595 8.54 64.19 22.82
C GLU A 595 8.97 65.35 21.92
N ASP A 596 8.46 65.45 20.69
CA ASP A 596 8.60 66.65 19.85
C ASP A 596 8.05 67.90 20.58
N LEU A 597 6.87 67.80 21.20
CA LEU A 597 6.29 68.88 22.00
C LEU A 597 7.05 69.18 23.31
N ARG A 598 7.90 68.27 23.81
CA ARG A 598 8.85 68.56 24.90
C ARG A 598 10.09 69.27 24.36
N ALA A 599 10.69 68.78 23.28
CA ALA A 599 11.85 69.39 22.64
C ALA A 599 11.57 70.86 22.26
N ILE A 600 10.43 71.14 21.60
CA ILE A 600 10.01 72.50 21.26
C ILE A 600 9.81 73.38 22.51
N ARG A 601 9.35 72.81 23.64
CA ARG A 601 9.26 73.55 24.91
C ARG A 601 10.63 73.84 25.52
N GLU A 602 11.55 72.88 25.49
CA GLU A 602 12.92 73.06 25.99
C GLU A 602 13.69 74.08 25.16
N GLU A 603 13.51 74.08 23.83
CA GLU A 603 14.01 75.12 22.92
C GLU A 603 13.42 76.50 23.25
N LEU A 604 12.09 76.62 23.36
CA LEU A 604 11.44 77.89 23.72
C LEU A 604 11.81 78.39 25.13
N GLU A 605 12.03 77.48 26.09
CA GLU A 605 12.54 77.85 27.40
C GLU A 605 14.03 78.25 27.36
N ALA A 606 14.85 77.67 26.48
CA ALA A 606 16.23 78.07 26.26
C ALA A 606 16.31 79.46 25.59
N GLU A 607 15.49 79.72 24.57
CA GLU A 607 15.32 81.05 23.97
C GLU A 607 14.85 82.08 25.01
N LYS A 608 13.84 81.72 25.82
CA LYS A 608 13.35 82.58 26.91
C LYS A 608 14.45 82.89 27.93
N ARG A 609 15.21 81.89 28.38
CA ARG A 609 16.36 82.08 29.28
C ARG A 609 17.43 82.97 28.65
N ALA A 610 17.72 82.80 27.36
CA ALA A 610 18.69 83.64 26.63
C ALA A 610 18.22 85.11 26.53
N LEU A 611 16.93 85.34 26.31
CA LEU A 611 16.32 86.68 26.31
C LEU A 611 16.27 87.31 27.70
N GLU A 612 16.04 86.52 28.76
CA GLU A 612 16.14 86.95 30.15
C GLU A 612 17.58 87.32 30.52
N ASP A 613 18.56 86.51 30.09
CA ASP A 613 20.00 86.77 30.20
C ASP A 613 20.41 88.06 29.48
N ASP A 614 19.93 88.29 28.25
CA ASP A 614 20.24 89.51 27.49
C ASP A 614 19.53 90.75 28.04
N LEU A 615 18.29 90.61 28.56
CA LEU A 615 17.62 91.66 29.31
C LEU A 615 18.46 92.04 30.54
N MET A 616 18.82 91.06 31.38
CA MET A 616 19.71 91.26 32.52
C MET A 616 21.02 91.94 32.09
N ARG A 617 21.68 91.50 31.01
CA ARG A 617 22.89 92.14 30.47
C ARG A 617 22.67 93.56 29.96
N THR A 618 21.45 93.98 29.63
CA THR A 618 21.13 95.39 29.31
C THR A 618 20.83 96.20 30.55
N GLU A 619 20.11 95.65 31.53
CA GLU A 619 19.89 96.28 32.83
C GLU A 619 21.22 96.52 33.55
N ASP A 620 22.10 95.51 33.60
CA ASP A 620 23.48 95.59 34.12
C ASP A 620 24.31 96.72 33.47
N LYS A 621 24.09 96.99 32.17
CA LYS A 621 24.75 98.10 31.45
C LYS A 621 24.14 99.44 31.87
N TRP A 622 22.82 99.56 31.91
CA TRP A 622 22.13 100.77 32.35
C TRP A 622 22.41 101.11 33.82
N GLU A 623 22.54 100.10 34.69
CA GLU A 623 22.94 100.23 36.10
C GLU A 623 24.37 100.77 36.22
N LYS A 624 25.31 100.21 35.45
CA LYS A 624 26.70 100.69 35.40
C LYS A 624 26.76 102.12 34.85
N GLU A 625 26.09 102.41 33.74
CA GLU A 625 26.03 103.74 33.14
C GLU A 625 25.32 104.78 34.03
N ARG A 626 24.35 104.36 34.86
CA ARG A 626 23.72 105.19 35.90
C ARG A 626 24.70 105.45 37.05
N ALA A 627 25.40 104.43 37.53
CA ALA A 627 26.41 104.56 38.58
C ALA A 627 27.63 105.38 38.11
N ASP A 628 27.99 105.30 36.82
CA ASP A 628 29.02 106.12 36.19
C ASP A 628 28.58 107.59 36.20
N ARG A 629 27.37 107.91 35.72
CA ARG A 629 26.79 109.26 35.82
C ARG A 629 26.65 109.76 37.26
N GLU A 630 26.35 108.90 38.22
CA GLU A 630 26.34 109.28 39.64
C GLU A 630 27.73 109.59 40.18
N ARG A 631 28.77 108.83 39.78
CA ARG A 631 30.16 109.10 40.18
C ARG A 631 30.67 110.38 39.51
N GLU A 632 30.38 110.60 38.24
CA GLU A 632 30.62 111.88 37.57
C GLU A 632 29.87 113.03 38.26
N GLY A 633 28.59 112.85 38.58
CA GLY A 633 27.78 113.84 39.30
C GLY A 633 28.35 114.19 40.68
N LYS A 634 28.85 113.19 41.43
CA LYS A 634 29.55 113.39 42.71
C LYS A 634 30.89 114.11 42.53
N ILE A 635 31.63 113.85 41.45
CA ILE A 635 32.87 114.59 41.10
C ILE A 635 32.55 116.05 40.71
N TRP A 636 31.49 116.29 39.94
CA TRP A 636 31.05 117.65 39.60
C TRP A 636 30.50 118.41 40.80
N ALA A 637 29.75 117.74 41.69
CA ALA A 637 29.29 118.32 42.95
C ALA A 637 30.48 118.68 43.87
N GLY A 638 31.46 117.78 44.04
CA GLY A 638 32.69 118.08 44.79
C GLY A 638 33.50 119.23 44.19
N ARG A 639 33.60 119.31 42.86
CA ARG A 639 34.21 120.47 42.16
C ARG A 639 33.41 121.76 42.34
N LEU A 640 32.08 121.69 42.42
CA LEU A 640 31.24 122.85 42.71
C LEU A 640 31.40 123.28 44.16
N GLU A 641 31.35 122.37 45.12
CA GLU A 641 31.64 122.65 46.53
C GLU A 641 33.04 123.25 46.73
N ASP A 642 34.06 122.75 46.03
CA ASP A 642 35.41 123.31 46.10
C ASP A 642 35.53 124.66 45.39
N ALA A 643 34.79 124.89 44.30
CA ALA A 643 34.67 126.21 43.68
C ALA A 643 33.91 127.20 44.59
N GLU A 644 32.86 126.76 45.29
CA GLU A 644 32.12 127.53 46.29
C GLU A 644 32.96 127.79 47.53
N ARG A 645 33.80 126.84 47.99
CA ARG A 645 34.78 127.04 49.06
C ARG A 645 35.88 128.01 48.63
N LEU A 646 36.33 127.96 47.39
CA LEU A 646 37.30 128.93 46.84
C LEU A 646 36.67 130.30 46.65
N GLN A 647 35.40 130.39 46.25
CA GLN A 647 34.65 131.64 46.16
C GLN A 647 34.33 132.21 47.55
N ALA A 648 33.98 131.38 48.52
CA ALA A 648 33.79 131.77 49.92
C ALA A 648 35.11 132.26 50.51
N ARG A 649 36.23 131.54 50.30
CA ARG A 649 37.56 132.04 50.67
C ARG A 649 37.92 133.33 49.95
N ALA A 650 37.58 133.49 48.67
CA ALA A 650 37.80 134.74 47.94
C ALA A 650 36.90 135.88 48.46
N VAL A 651 35.72 135.59 49.00
CA VAL A 651 34.84 136.57 49.66
C VAL A 651 35.35 136.89 51.06
N ASP A 652 35.78 135.90 51.85
CA ASP A 652 36.45 136.08 53.14
C ASP A 652 37.76 136.86 52.96
N GLU A 653 38.53 136.59 51.89
CA GLU A 653 39.72 137.33 51.50
C GLU A 653 39.37 138.72 50.98
N LEU A 654 38.24 138.94 50.28
CA LEU A 654 37.80 140.29 49.88
C LEU A 654 37.23 141.10 51.05
N GLU A 655 36.55 140.48 52.01
CA GLU A 655 36.12 141.10 53.26
C GLU A 655 37.32 141.37 54.16
N HIS A 656 38.26 140.42 54.29
CA HIS A 656 39.50 140.61 55.02
C HIS A 656 40.39 141.64 54.33
N VAL A 657 40.46 141.70 52.99
CA VAL A 657 41.13 142.77 52.24
C VAL A 657 40.36 144.08 52.34
N SER A 658 39.04 144.10 52.53
CA SER A 658 38.27 145.34 52.78
C SER A 658 38.42 145.86 54.21
N GLN A 659 38.52 144.96 55.19
CA GLN A 659 38.83 145.27 56.60
C GLN A 659 40.30 145.66 56.75
N GLN A 660 41.21 144.96 56.06
CA GLN A 660 42.60 145.33 55.91
C GLN A 660 42.71 146.67 55.20
N LEU A 661 42.01 146.93 54.09
CA LEU A 661 42.03 148.21 53.39
C LEU A 661 41.59 149.34 54.32
N ARG A 662 40.52 149.17 55.10
CA ARG A 662 40.14 150.16 56.14
C ARG A 662 41.20 150.33 57.22
N SER A 663 41.88 149.24 57.62
CA SER A 663 43.01 149.32 58.58
C SER A 663 44.32 149.81 57.96
N VAL A 664 44.45 149.78 56.63
CA VAL A 664 45.62 150.17 55.83
C VAL A 664 45.43 151.58 55.26
N GLU A 665 44.22 152.08 55.15
CA GLU A 665 43.91 153.52 55.13
C GLU A 665 44.31 154.13 56.48
N LEU A 666 44.02 153.43 57.60
CA LEU A 666 44.44 153.82 58.94
C LEU A 666 45.96 153.66 59.19
N THR A 667 46.62 152.68 58.56
CA THR A 667 48.04 152.36 58.81
C THR A 667 49.00 152.70 57.65
N LEU A 668 48.58 153.07 56.44
CA LEU A 668 49.45 153.79 55.49
C LEU A 668 49.90 155.11 56.10
N ALA A 669 48.94 155.83 56.72
CA ALA A 669 49.18 156.99 57.58
C ALA A 669 50.13 156.73 58.78
N GLN A 670 50.52 155.47 59.02
CA GLN A 670 51.51 155.06 60.02
C GLN A 670 52.69 154.25 59.44
N ARG A 671 52.64 153.83 58.17
CA ARG A 671 53.62 152.92 57.53
C ARG A 671 54.35 153.49 56.34
N ASP A 672 53.96 154.68 55.86
CA ASP A 672 54.91 155.60 55.22
C ASP A 672 56.09 155.93 56.18
N ALA A 673 55.91 155.77 57.49
CA ALA A 673 56.97 155.87 58.49
C ALA A 673 57.77 154.55 58.69
N ASP A 674 57.11 153.39 58.65
CA ASP A 674 57.73 152.07 58.94
C ASP A 674 58.41 151.38 57.74
N LEU A 675 57.94 151.60 56.51
CA LEU A 675 58.45 150.89 55.32
C LEU A 675 59.91 151.25 54.96
N ALA A 676 60.45 152.29 55.57
CA ALA A 676 61.87 152.62 55.52
C ALA A 676 62.77 151.63 56.29
N ALA A 677 62.23 150.82 57.22
CA ALA A 677 63.02 150.11 58.23
C ALA A 677 63.24 148.60 57.97
N VAL A 678 62.33 147.91 57.26
CA VAL A 678 62.28 146.42 57.29
C VAL A 678 62.57 145.74 55.94
N GLN A 679 63.04 146.48 54.93
CA GLN A 679 63.57 145.89 53.68
C GLN A 679 64.86 145.04 53.88
N ALA A 680 65.40 145.01 55.11
CA ALA A 680 66.68 144.39 55.46
C ALA A 680 66.60 142.99 56.13
N ALA A 681 65.40 142.50 56.47
CA ALA A 681 65.23 141.33 57.37
C ALA A 681 64.69 140.05 56.70
N LEU A 682 64.72 139.95 55.36
CA LEU A 682 64.48 138.70 54.64
C LEU A 682 65.82 138.07 54.23
N ARG A 683 65.85 136.73 54.08
CA ARG A 683 67.00 135.90 53.61
C ARG A 683 68.09 135.55 54.64
N SER A 684 67.74 134.82 55.70
CA SER A 684 68.75 133.95 56.35
C SER A 684 68.17 132.66 56.92
N LEU A 685 68.73 131.54 56.42
CA LEU A 685 68.81 130.18 56.98
C LEU A 685 67.55 129.29 56.97
N GLU A 686 67.64 128.27 56.11
CA GLU A 686 66.78 127.08 56.00
C GLU A 686 67.46 125.84 56.67
N THR A 687 66.80 124.68 56.55
CA THR A 687 67.31 123.27 56.60
C THR A 687 67.19 122.42 57.88
N ALA A 688 66.55 121.24 57.73
CA ALA A 688 66.70 119.98 58.48
C ALA A 688 66.04 118.82 57.68
N ARG A 689 66.33 117.54 57.97
CA ARG A 689 66.07 116.38 57.07
C ARG A 689 66.07 115.01 57.80
N GLU A 690 65.57 113.93 57.14
CA GLU A 690 65.82 112.48 57.41
C GLU A 690 65.25 111.85 58.72
N ASN A 691 65.02 110.52 58.89
CA ASN A 691 65.06 109.31 58.04
C ASN A 691 64.17 108.16 58.64
N SER A 692 63.93 107.04 57.93
CA SER A 692 63.40 105.77 58.49
C SER A 692 63.81 104.51 57.69
N THR A 693 64.01 103.36 58.36
CA THR A 693 64.53 102.10 57.77
C THR A 693 64.07 100.82 58.51
N THR A 694 62.87 100.30 58.24
CA THR A 694 62.29 99.15 59.00
C THR A 694 61.92 97.90 58.19
N ASP A 695 61.62 98.01 56.90
CA ASP A 695 60.65 97.08 56.29
C ASP A 695 61.24 95.77 55.73
N LYS A 696 62.58 95.61 55.71
CA LYS A 696 63.23 94.50 55.00
C LYS A 696 63.08 93.12 55.66
N PHE A 697 63.26 93.02 56.98
CA PHE A 697 63.26 91.72 57.67
C PHE A 697 61.88 91.05 57.75
N SER A 698 60.78 91.80 57.53
CA SER A 698 59.43 91.22 57.51
C SER A 698 59.22 90.32 56.28
N MET A 699 59.74 90.72 55.12
CA MET A 699 59.49 90.05 53.83
C MET A 699 60.24 88.72 53.70
N GLU A 700 61.43 88.60 54.29
CA GLU A 700 62.24 87.38 54.18
C GLU A 700 61.62 86.19 54.93
N LEU A 701 60.94 86.43 56.06
CA LEU A 701 60.33 85.37 56.87
C LEU A 701 59.07 84.78 56.23
N GLU A 702 58.39 85.54 55.38
CA GLU A 702 57.17 85.12 54.68
C GLU A 702 57.48 84.28 53.45
N LEU A 703 58.52 84.66 52.68
CA LEU A 703 59.03 83.89 51.54
C LEU A 703 59.40 82.44 51.93
N ASP A 704 59.99 82.25 53.11
CA ASP A 704 60.38 80.93 53.60
C ASP A 704 59.21 80.08 54.10
N ARG A 705 58.06 80.67 54.46
CA ARG A 705 56.82 79.90 54.71
C ARG A 705 56.25 79.41 53.38
N LEU A 706 56.05 80.32 52.44
CA LEU A 706 55.47 80.03 51.12
C LEU A 706 56.24 78.95 50.36
N ARG A 707 57.58 78.87 50.50
CA ARG A 707 58.41 77.79 49.94
C ARG A 707 58.01 76.39 50.46
N ARG A 708 57.80 76.23 51.76
CA ARG A 708 57.48 74.93 52.39
C ARG A 708 56.05 74.48 52.08
N ASP A 709 55.15 75.44 51.90
CA ASP A 709 53.76 75.15 51.49
C ASP A 709 53.68 74.84 49.98
N LEU A 710 54.55 75.42 49.15
CA LEU A 710 54.72 75.01 47.76
C LEU A 710 55.21 73.56 47.65
N GLU A 711 56.28 73.18 48.37
CA GLU A 711 56.84 71.81 48.36
C GLU A 711 55.78 70.75 48.73
N ARG A 712 54.93 71.03 49.73
CA ARG A 712 53.81 70.15 50.12
C ARG A 712 52.80 69.97 48.99
N CYS A 713 52.38 71.07 48.37
CA CYS A 713 51.44 71.04 47.24
C CYS A 713 52.03 70.28 46.05
N GLU A 714 53.34 70.39 45.79
CA GLU A 714 54.02 69.62 44.74
C GLU A 714 54.06 68.12 45.05
N ASP A 715 54.30 67.71 46.30
CA ASP A 715 54.27 66.31 46.75
C ASP A 715 52.87 65.68 46.76
N GLU A 716 51.83 66.48 47.03
CA GLU A 716 50.42 66.06 46.92
C GLU A 716 50.00 65.92 45.47
N LEU A 717 50.34 66.88 44.63
CA LEU A 717 50.08 66.85 43.18
C LEU A 717 50.87 65.72 42.50
N ALA A 718 52.07 65.39 42.98
CA ALA A 718 52.83 64.23 42.55
C ALA A 718 52.20 62.88 42.98
N ARG A 719 51.53 62.82 44.14
CA ARG A 719 50.73 61.64 44.55
C ARG A 719 49.49 61.48 43.70
N ALA A 720 48.68 62.53 43.55
CA ALA A 720 47.48 62.53 42.71
C ALA A 720 47.78 62.15 41.25
N ARG A 721 48.92 62.59 40.69
CA ARG A 721 49.37 62.16 39.35
C ARG A 721 49.70 60.67 39.24
N ARG A 722 50.26 60.05 40.29
CA ARG A 722 50.53 58.59 40.30
C ARG A 722 49.22 57.81 40.45
N GLU A 723 48.35 58.23 41.35
CA GLU A 723 47.03 57.62 41.57
C GLU A 723 46.15 57.71 40.31
N LEU A 724 46.20 58.83 39.58
CA LEU A 724 45.55 58.96 38.27
C LEU A 724 46.17 58.02 37.23
N ALA A 725 47.50 57.93 37.12
CA ALA A 725 48.16 57.02 36.18
C ALA A 725 47.85 55.53 36.49
N ASP A 726 47.75 55.16 37.76
CA ASP A 726 47.33 53.83 38.23
C ASP A 726 45.83 53.57 38.00
N ALA A 727 44.98 54.60 38.06
CA ALA A 727 43.57 54.48 37.72
C ALA A 727 43.39 54.31 36.20
N GLU A 728 44.13 55.07 35.38
CA GLU A 728 44.13 54.96 33.93
C GLU A 728 44.69 53.60 33.45
N SER A 729 45.74 53.07 34.09
CA SER A 729 46.29 51.75 33.72
C SER A 729 45.28 50.64 33.99
N ARG A 730 44.63 50.64 35.16
CA ARG A 730 43.52 49.73 35.49
C ARG A 730 42.30 49.92 34.59
N GLY A 731 42.04 51.13 34.12
CA GLY A 731 41.02 51.42 33.10
C GLY A 731 41.35 50.71 31.78
N ARG A 732 42.53 50.97 31.22
CA ARG A 732 43.02 50.33 29.98
C ARG A 732 43.09 48.80 30.08
N GLU A 733 43.45 48.26 31.24
CA GLU A 733 43.47 46.81 31.49
C GLU A 733 42.06 46.19 31.46
N ARG A 734 41.05 46.86 32.02
CA ARG A 734 39.63 46.45 31.93
C ARG A 734 39.11 46.56 30.51
N GLU A 735 39.32 47.70 29.84
CA GLU A 735 38.97 47.88 28.42
C GLU A 735 39.62 46.80 27.53
N HIS A 736 40.86 46.41 27.81
CA HIS A 736 41.54 45.32 27.13
C HIS A 736 41.03 43.92 27.52
N ALA A 737 40.50 43.70 28.72
CA ALA A 737 39.83 42.45 29.09
C ALA A 737 38.48 42.34 28.38
N GLU A 738 37.61 43.33 28.57
CA GLU A 738 36.30 43.45 27.93
C GLU A 738 36.39 43.33 26.41
N LYS A 739 37.38 43.99 25.78
CA LYS A 739 37.62 43.84 24.34
C LYS A 739 37.98 42.41 23.92
N ARG A 740 38.79 41.69 24.69
CA ARG A 740 39.10 40.27 24.40
C ARG A 740 37.88 39.38 24.59
N ASP A 741 37.09 39.63 25.62
CA ASP A 741 35.85 38.89 25.88
C ASP A 741 34.83 39.12 24.77
N LEU A 742 34.65 40.37 24.32
CA LEU A 742 33.83 40.70 23.15
C LEU A 742 34.40 40.10 21.85
N GLU A 743 35.71 40.07 21.64
CA GLU A 743 36.35 39.42 20.48
C GLU A 743 36.14 37.89 20.50
N THR A 744 36.19 37.23 21.66
CA THR A 744 35.89 35.78 21.77
C THR A 744 34.40 35.49 21.61
N GLN A 745 33.50 36.30 22.19
CA GLN A 745 32.05 36.19 21.97
C GLN A 745 31.70 36.37 20.49
N LEU A 746 32.32 37.36 19.82
CA LEU A 746 32.16 37.57 18.38
C LEU A 746 32.69 36.39 17.55
N ALA A 747 33.80 35.76 17.96
CA ALA A 747 34.33 34.56 17.32
C ALA A 747 33.38 33.37 17.49
N VAL A 748 32.85 33.14 18.70
CA VAL A 748 31.85 32.11 18.98
C VAL A 748 30.57 32.35 18.17
N GLN A 749 30.03 33.57 18.14
CA GLN A 749 28.85 33.90 17.32
C GLN A 749 29.10 33.70 15.82
N ARG A 750 30.30 34.01 15.32
CA ARG A 750 30.69 33.71 13.93
C ARG A 750 30.72 32.21 13.66
N GLN A 751 31.24 31.42 14.59
CA GLN A 751 31.29 29.96 14.46
C GLN A 751 29.90 29.31 14.58
N THR A 752 29.05 29.74 15.52
CA THR A 752 27.66 29.22 15.60
C THR A 752 26.86 29.61 14.36
N ARG A 753 27.03 30.83 13.82
CA ARG A 753 26.40 31.23 12.56
C ARG A 753 26.88 30.39 11.38
N LEU A 754 28.18 30.06 11.30
CA LEU A 754 28.72 29.15 10.28
C LEU A 754 28.11 27.75 10.39
N ASN A 755 28.12 27.16 11.60
CA ASN A 755 27.51 25.86 11.87
C ASN A 755 25.99 25.84 11.55
N LEU A 756 25.29 26.96 11.72
CA LEU A 756 23.88 27.10 11.34
C LEU A 756 23.70 27.24 9.83
N SER A 757 24.58 27.95 9.11
CA SER A 757 24.55 27.95 7.64
C SER A 757 24.87 26.59 7.04
N GLU A 758 25.84 25.85 7.59
CA GLU A 758 26.16 24.48 7.12
C GLU A 758 24.98 23.53 7.33
N LYS A 759 24.28 23.61 8.49
CA LYS A 759 23.05 22.86 8.73
C LYS A 759 21.91 23.26 7.80
N LEU A 760 21.78 24.55 7.47
CA LEU A 760 20.78 25.07 6.55
C LEU A 760 21.06 24.65 5.10
N ASP A 761 22.32 24.67 4.66
CA ASP A 761 22.73 24.19 3.33
C ASP A 761 22.54 22.67 3.21
N ALA A 762 22.85 21.91 4.26
CA ALA A 762 22.56 20.47 4.32
C ALA A 762 21.05 20.17 4.28
N ALA A 763 20.24 20.92 5.04
CA ALA A 763 18.78 20.80 4.98
C ALA A 763 18.21 21.16 3.60
N GLN A 764 18.73 22.20 2.95
CA GLN A 764 18.37 22.54 1.58
C GLN A 764 18.80 21.48 0.55
N ALA A 765 19.96 20.85 0.75
CA ALA A 765 20.41 19.75 -0.11
C ALA A 765 19.48 18.54 0.01
N ASN A 766 19.14 18.14 1.25
CA ASN A 766 18.20 17.04 1.52
C ASN A 766 16.79 17.34 0.99
N LEU A 767 16.33 18.59 1.09
CA LEU A 767 15.05 19.01 0.51
C LEU A 767 15.07 18.87 -1.01
N LYS A 768 16.14 19.32 -1.68
CA LYS A 768 16.30 19.17 -3.15
C LYS A 768 16.35 17.71 -3.60
N THR A 769 16.96 16.80 -2.83
CA THR A 769 16.92 15.36 -3.15
C THR A 769 15.51 14.79 -3.01
N ILE A 770 14.79 15.15 -1.95
CA ILE A 770 13.38 14.74 -1.75
C ILE A 770 12.48 15.29 -2.87
N GLU A 771 12.72 16.53 -3.34
CA GLU A 771 12.02 17.10 -4.51
C GLU A 771 12.30 16.31 -5.79
N THR A 772 13.56 15.91 -6.05
CA THR A 772 13.89 15.09 -7.24
C THR A 772 13.31 13.68 -7.16
N ASP A 773 13.30 13.06 -5.97
CA ASP A 773 12.74 11.74 -5.76
C ASP A 773 11.22 11.76 -5.91
N ALA A 774 10.54 12.76 -5.32
CA ALA A 774 9.11 12.99 -5.50
C ALA A 774 8.74 13.28 -6.96
N ALA A 775 9.59 13.98 -7.73
CA ALA A 775 9.41 14.15 -9.16
C ALA A 775 9.56 12.81 -9.92
N SER A 776 10.52 11.96 -9.54
CA SER A 776 10.70 10.62 -10.12
C SER A 776 9.50 9.71 -9.85
N HIS A 777 8.96 9.75 -8.63
CA HIS A 777 7.77 8.99 -8.25
C HIS A 777 6.52 9.46 -9.00
N LYS A 778 6.34 10.78 -9.19
CA LYS A 778 5.26 11.33 -10.03
C LYS A 778 5.36 10.87 -11.48
N LEU A 779 6.57 10.84 -12.06
CA LEU A 779 6.79 10.29 -13.41
C LEU A 779 6.49 8.78 -13.48
N ARG A 780 6.83 8.01 -12.44
CA ARG A 780 6.52 6.58 -12.40
C ARG A 780 5.03 6.31 -12.22
N ILE A 781 4.31 7.14 -11.45
CA ILE A 781 2.85 7.07 -11.30
C ILE A 781 2.18 7.33 -12.65
N THR A 782 2.52 8.40 -13.36
CA THR A 782 1.90 8.67 -14.68
C THR A 782 2.27 7.63 -15.74
N GLU A 783 3.46 7.02 -15.66
CA GLU A 783 3.79 5.87 -16.49
C GLU A 783 2.88 4.66 -16.19
N LEU A 784 2.67 4.32 -14.91
CA LEU A 784 1.79 3.23 -14.47
C LEU A 784 0.32 3.48 -14.82
N GLU A 785 -0.17 4.71 -14.65
CA GLU A 785 -1.50 5.14 -15.11
C GLU A 785 -1.65 4.99 -16.63
N SER A 786 -0.62 5.34 -17.41
CA SER A 786 -0.64 5.18 -18.87
C SER A 786 -0.67 3.71 -19.31
N ARG A 787 0.03 2.83 -18.58
CA ARG A 787 0.00 1.37 -18.77
C ARG A 787 -1.39 0.82 -18.42
N LEU A 788 -1.90 1.11 -17.23
CA LEU A 788 -3.25 0.71 -16.79
C LEU A 788 -4.34 1.17 -17.77
N SER A 789 -4.26 2.41 -18.25
CA SER A 789 -5.17 2.95 -19.28
C SER A 789 -5.07 2.20 -20.61
N LYS A 790 -3.87 1.74 -21.00
CA LYS A 790 -3.67 0.93 -22.22
C LYS A 790 -4.24 -0.48 -22.03
N ASP A 791 -4.07 -1.07 -20.86
CA ASP A 791 -4.48 -2.45 -20.56
C ASP A 791 -6.00 -2.55 -20.30
N GLN A 792 -6.62 -1.53 -19.71
CA GLN A 792 -8.08 -1.36 -19.70
C GLN A 792 -8.66 -1.28 -21.12
N ARG A 793 -7.98 -0.59 -22.04
CA ARG A 793 -8.40 -0.50 -23.45
C ARG A 793 -8.19 -1.82 -24.21
N SER A 794 -7.12 -2.57 -23.96
CA SER A 794 -6.91 -3.89 -24.58
C SER A 794 -7.91 -4.92 -24.03
N HIS A 795 -8.19 -4.91 -22.72
CA HIS A 795 -9.23 -5.72 -22.11
C HIS A 795 -10.61 -5.40 -22.71
N ALA A 796 -11.02 -4.13 -22.75
CA ALA A 796 -12.29 -3.73 -23.37
C ALA A 796 -12.38 -4.12 -24.86
N THR A 797 -11.26 -4.10 -25.60
CA THR A 797 -11.20 -4.55 -26.99
C THR A 797 -11.38 -6.06 -27.12
N THR A 798 -10.69 -6.86 -26.30
CA THR A 798 -10.85 -8.33 -26.29
C THR A 798 -12.22 -8.76 -25.79
N GLU A 799 -12.81 -8.06 -24.82
CA GLU A 799 -14.19 -8.30 -24.38
C GLU A 799 -15.20 -7.98 -25.48
N ALA A 800 -15.01 -6.88 -26.23
CA ALA A 800 -15.82 -6.57 -27.41
C ALA A 800 -15.71 -7.68 -28.48
N GLN A 801 -14.50 -8.18 -28.74
CA GLN A 801 -14.27 -9.30 -29.67
C GLN A 801 -14.95 -10.59 -29.19
N TYR A 802 -14.90 -10.93 -27.90
CA TYR A 802 -15.62 -12.10 -27.38
C TYR A 802 -17.13 -11.94 -27.44
N ARG A 803 -17.66 -10.73 -27.17
CA ARG A 803 -19.09 -10.41 -27.35
C ARG A 803 -19.50 -10.57 -28.82
N GLU A 804 -18.68 -10.06 -29.76
CA GLU A 804 -18.88 -10.21 -31.20
C GLU A 804 -18.88 -11.69 -31.63
N GLN A 805 -17.85 -12.46 -31.28
CA GLN A 805 -17.76 -13.91 -31.54
C GLN A 805 -18.95 -14.70 -30.97
N ILE A 806 -19.46 -14.33 -29.79
CA ILE A 806 -20.67 -14.94 -29.21
C ILE A 806 -21.91 -14.60 -30.05
N THR A 807 -22.03 -13.36 -30.55
CA THR A 807 -23.13 -13.00 -31.48
C THR A 807 -23.01 -13.68 -32.84
N GLU A 808 -21.80 -13.83 -33.41
CA GLU A 808 -21.56 -14.59 -34.63
C GLU A 808 -21.94 -16.06 -34.46
N ARG A 809 -21.40 -16.74 -33.42
CA ARG A 809 -21.73 -18.12 -33.06
C ARG A 809 -23.24 -18.31 -32.91
N ASN A 810 -23.92 -17.43 -32.18
CA ASN A 810 -25.37 -17.52 -31.98
C ASN A 810 -26.15 -17.31 -33.28
N THR A 811 -25.66 -16.45 -34.18
CA THR A 811 -26.27 -16.20 -35.50
C THR A 811 -26.05 -17.39 -36.45
N LEU A 812 -24.86 -18.01 -36.43
CA LEU A 812 -24.56 -19.24 -37.15
C LEU A 812 -25.43 -20.40 -36.67
N LEU A 813 -25.55 -20.61 -35.35
CA LEU A 813 -26.40 -21.63 -34.75
C LEU A 813 -27.89 -21.45 -35.10
N LEU A 814 -28.40 -20.22 -35.08
CA LEU A 814 -29.75 -19.89 -35.56
C LEU A 814 -29.93 -20.18 -37.06
N THR A 815 -28.88 -20.01 -37.85
CA THR A 815 -28.89 -20.27 -39.30
C THR A 815 -28.86 -21.77 -39.59
N ILE A 816 -28.05 -22.54 -38.85
CA ILE A 816 -28.02 -24.00 -38.89
C ILE A 816 -29.39 -24.58 -38.49
N CYS A 817 -30.02 -24.08 -37.41
CA CYS A 817 -31.37 -24.48 -37.04
C CYS A 817 -32.40 -24.21 -38.15
N LYS A 818 -32.37 -23.03 -38.78
CA LYS A 818 -33.27 -22.72 -39.90
C LYS A 818 -33.10 -23.69 -41.07
N TYR A 819 -31.86 -24.08 -41.41
CA TYR A 819 -31.61 -25.06 -42.45
C TYR A 819 -32.07 -26.47 -42.08
N ILE A 820 -31.83 -26.91 -40.84
CA ILE A 820 -32.32 -28.22 -40.35
C ILE A 820 -33.86 -28.26 -40.38
N ASP A 821 -34.53 -27.21 -39.89
CA ASP A 821 -35.99 -27.09 -39.91
C ASP A 821 -36.57 -27.08 -41.32
N GLN A 822 -35.85 -26.48 -42.28
CA GLN A 822 -36.21 -26.45 -43.70
C GLN A 822 -36.03 -27.80 -44.39
N VAL A 823 -34.98 -28.56 -44.06
CA VAL A 823 -34.74 -29.91 -44.61
C VAL A 823 -35.70 -30.93 -44.01
N LEU A 824 -36.05 -30.81 -42.73
CA LEU A 824 -37.02 -31.67 -42.04
C LEU A 824 -38.50 -31.38 -42.42
N GLY A 825 -38.76 -30.43 -43.31
CA GLY A 825 -40.11 -30.12 -43.81
C GLY A 825 -41.08 -29.64 -42.72
N ALA A 826 -40.57 -29.08 -41.61
CA ALA A 826 -41.33 -28.78 -40.39
C ALA A 826 -42.20 -27.51 -40.50
N ASP A 827 -43.07 -27.46 -41.50
CA ASP A 827 -43.87 -26.27 -41.81
C ASP A 827 -45.11 -26.14 -40.89
N LYS A 828 -45.44 -24.89 -40.57
CA LYS A 828 -46.69 -24.41 -39.92
C LYS A 828 -47.01 -24.74 -38.45
N VAL A 829 -46.50 -25.78 -37.79
CA VAL A 829 -46.82 -26.01 -36.35
C VAL A 829 -45.87 -25.24 -35.40
N ARG A 830 -46.08 -23.93 -35.27
CA ARG A 830 -45.44 -23.11 -34.22
C ARG A 830 -46.28 -23.11 -32.94
N ARG A 831 -45.81 -23.78 -31.89
CA ARG A 831 -46.10 -23.33 -30.52
C ARG A 831 -45.09 -22.24 -30.15
N ASN A 832 -45.60 -21.13 -29.60
CA ASN A 832 -44.78 -20.01 -29.15
C ASN A 832 -44.03 -20.38 -27.86
N GLY A 833 -42.86 -19.79 -27.66
CA GLY A 833 -41.98 -20.09 -26.53
C GLY A 833 -40.52 -20.24 -26.97
N ASP A 834 -39.95 -21.41 -26.70
CA ASP A 834 -38.54 -21.53 -26.34
C ASP A 834 -37.66 -22.25 -27.37
N GLY A 835 -36.34 -22.15 -27.17
CA GLY A 835 -35.33 -22.60 -28.14
C GLY A 835 -34.81 -21.49 -29.06
N LYS A 836 -34.54 -20.31 -28.50
CA LYS A 836 -33.59 -19.34 -29.10
C LYS A 836 -32.24 -19.53 -28.37
N PRO A 837 -31.08 -19.53 -29.05
CA PRO A 837 -29.80 -19.88 -28.43
C PRO A 837 -29.39 -18.96 -27.27
N PHE A 838 -29.95 -17.75 -27.25
CA PHE A 838 -29.66 -16.70 -26.28
C PHE A 838 -30.62 -16.65 -25.06
N THR A 839 -31.62 -17.55 -24.95
CA THR A 839 -32.45 -17.64 -23.74
C THR A 839 -32.13 -18.87 -22.88
N ASN A 840 -31.91 -20.03 -23.49
CA ASN A 840 -31.36 -21.20 -22.81
C ASN A 840 -30.60 -22.08 -23.81
N PHE A 841 -29.28 -22.21 -23.63
CA PHE A 841 -28.43 -22.95 -24.55
C PHE A 841 -28.63 -24.48 -24.46
N SER A 842 -28.95 -25.05 -23.29
CA SER A 842 -29.16 -26.51 -23.19
C SER A 842 -30.41 -26.92 -23.95
N VAL A 843 -31.57 -26.32 -23.64
CA VAL A 843 -32.84 -26.58 -24.34
C VAL A 843 -32.73 -26.35 -25.86
N PHE A 844 -31.92 -25.37 -26.28
CA PHE A 844 -31.61 -25.14 -27.70
C PHE A 844 -30.70 -26.22 -28.31
N HIS A 845 -29.69 -26.68 -27.58
CA HIS A 845 -28.78 -27.75 -27.98
C HIS A 845 -29.47 -29.11 -28.04
N ASP A 846 -30.30 -29.45 -27.04
CA ASP A 846 -31.12 -30.66 -26.99
C ASP A 846 -32.07 -30.72 -28.19
N ARG A 847 -32.72 -29.59 -28.52
CA ARG A 847 -33.58 -29.43 -29.70
C ARG A 847 -32.82 -29.52 -31.03
N ILE A 848 -31.54 -29.12 -31.08
CA ILE A 848 -30.66 -29.40 -32.23
C ILE A 848 -30.37 -30.89 -32.31
N LEU A 849 -29.96 -31.53 -31.20
CA LEU A 849 -29.61 -32.94 -31.15
C LEU A 849 -30.78 -33.85 -31.54
N GLU A 850 -31.98 -33.56 -31.04
CA GLU A 850 -33.22 -34.26 -31.41
C GLU A 850 -33.47 -34.17 -32.92
N ARG A 851 -33.41 -32.97 -33.50
CA ARG A 851 -33.62 -32.75 -34.93
C ARG A 851 -32.50 -33.33 -35.80
N LEU A 852 -31.26 -33.33 -35.32
CA LEU A 852 -30.14 -34.01 -35.97
C LEU A 852 -30.32 -35.53 -35.93
N ARG A 853 -30.80 -36.11 -34.82
CA ARG A 853 -31.16 -37.55 -34.75
C ARG A 853 -32.27 -37.88 -35.75
N SER A 854 -33.32 -37.06 -35.85
CA SER A 854 -34.36 -37.23 -36.88
C SER A 854 -33.80 -37.13 -38.30
N LEU A 855 -32.90 -36.19 -38.57
CA LEU A 855 -32.24 -36.03 -39.87
C LEU A 855 -31.34 -37.22 -40.21
N THR A 856 -30.58 -37.72 -39.24
CA THR A 856 -29.76 -38.94 -39.39
C THR A 856 -30.65 -40.16 -39.64
N MET A 857 -31.79 -40.30 -38.94
CA MET A 857 -32.73 -41.39 -39.16
C MET A 857 -33.35 -41.34 -40.56
N ILE A 858 -33.78 -40.16 -41.03
CA ILE A 858 -34.26 -39.94 -42.40
C ILE A 858 -33.17 -40.26 -43.41
N ASN A 859 -31.91 -39.91 -43.14
CA ASN A 859 -30.78 -40.25 -44.00
C ASN A 859 -30.53 -41.77 -44.03
N THR A 860 -30.61 -42.48 -42.91
CA THR A 860 -30.49 -43.95 -42.89
C THR A 860 -31.64 -44.64 -43.61
N GLU A 861 -32.88 -44.15 -43.48
CA GLU A 861 -34.02 -44.69 -44.24
C GLU A 861 -33.92 -44.36 -45.73
N PHE A 862 -33.42 -43.18 -46.11
CA PHE A 862 -33.15 -42.85 -47.51
C PHE A 862 -32.03 -43.71 -48.11
N VAL A 863 -30.96 -44.00 -47.35
CA VAL A 863 -29.91 -44.94 -47.77
C VAL A 863 -30.45 -46.37 -47.88
N LYS A 864 -31.26 -46.84 -46.93
CA LYS A 864 -31.97 -48.13 -47.06
C LYS A 864 -32.87 -48.17 -48.29
N GLN A 865 -33.64 -47.11 -48.56
CA GLN A 865 -34.49 -47.02 -49.75
C GLN A 865 -33.67 -46.95 -51.05
N GLN A 866 -32.47 -46.36 -51.05
CA GLN A 866 -31.56 -46.49 -52.20
C GLN A 866 -31.03 -47.90 -52.36
N VAL A 867 -30.61 -48.59 -51.29
CA VAL A 867 -30.10 -49.97 -51.36
C VAL A 867 -31.21 -50.93 -51.79
N LEU A 868 -32.40 -50.85 -51.19
CA LEU A 868 -33.58 -51.63 -51.59
C LEU A 868 -34.03 -51.27 -53.01
N GLY A 869 -33.95 -50.00 -53.43
CA GLY A 869 -34.22 -49.58 -54.80
C GLY A 869 -33.20 -50.11 -55.81
N TRP A 870 -31.92 -50.23 -55.43
CA TRP A 870 -30.89 -50.89 -56.23
C TRP A 870 -31.15 -52.39 -56.36
N ILE A 871 -31.41 -53.07 -55.23
CA ILE A 871 -31.75 -54.50 -55.21
C ILE A 871 -32.97 -54.76 -56.09
N LEU A 872 -34.05 -53.98 -55.96
CA LEU A 872 -35.26 -54.13 -56.78
C LEU A 872 -35.02 -53.86 -58.28
N ILE A 873 -34.03 -53.03 -58.62
CA ILE A 873 -33.64 -52.76 -60.01
C ILE A 873 -32.77 -53.90 -60.57
N ASP A 874 -31.87 -54.49 -59.78
CA ASP A 874 -31.10 -55.68 -60.16
C ASP A 874 -32.00 -56.93 -60.25
N GLU A 875 -32.96 -57.11 -59.32
CA GLU A 875 -33.96 -58.18 -59.35
C GLU A 875 -34.89 -58.06 -60.57
N GLN A 876 -35.45 -56.87 -60.84
CA GLN A 876 -36.24 -56.65 -62.07
C GLN A 876 -35.40 -56.75 -63.34
N GLY A 877 -34.09 -56.47 -63.27
CA GLY A 877 -33.14 -56.71 -64.35
C GLY A 877 -32.85 -58.20 -64.58
N ALA A 878 -32.86 -59.01 -63.52
CA ALA A 878 -32.68 -60.45 -63.58
C ALA A 878 -33.95 -61.20 -64.05
N GLU A 879 -35.13 -60.84 -63.53
CA GLU A 879 -36.39 -61.49 -63.94
C GLU A 879 -36.78 -61.21 -65.40
N GLN A 880 -36.34 -60.09 -65.98
CA GLN A 880 -36.50 -59.81 -67.41
C GLN A 880 -35.38 -60.40 -68.30
N GLY A 881 -34.56 -61.30 -67.75
CA GLY A 881 -33.40 -61.94 -68.38
C GLY A 881 -33.66 -62.90 -69.55
N ILE A 882 -34.79 -62.81 -70.25
CA ILE A 882 -35.10 -63.64 -71.44
C ILE A 882 -35.33 -62.78 -72.69
N GLY A 883 -34.22 -62.39 -73.32
CA GLY A 883 -34.13 -62.29 -74.78
C GLY A 883 -34.66 -61.03 -75.48
N CYS A 884 -33.98 -59.89 -75.33
CA CYS A 884 -33.89 -58.87 -76.40
C CYS A 884 -32.63 -57.99 -76.25
N PRO A 885 -31.99 -57.53 -77.35
CA PRO A 885 -30.80 -56.67 -77.27
C PRO A 885 -31.16 -55.20 -76.98
N HIS A 886 -30.39 -54.53 -76.11
CA HIS A 886 -30.68 -53.15 -75.71
C HIS A 886 -29.44 -52.25 -75.56
N GLU A 887 -29.05 -51.63 -76.68
CA GLU A 887 -27.90 -50.71 -76.78
C GLU A 887 -28.07 -49.41 -75.95
N GLY A 888 -29.31 -49.04 -75.59
CA GLY A 888 -29.63 -47.77 -74.93
C GLY A 888 -29.03 -47.59 -73.52
N THR A 889 -28.76 -48.68 -72.78
CA THR A 889 -28.25 -48.58 -71.40
C THR A 889 -26.79 -48.17 -71.33
N GLY A 890 -25.98 -48.52 -72.34
CA GLY A 890 -24.59 -48.07 -72.46
C GLY A 890 -24.49 -46.58 -72.79
N GLN A 891 -25.41 -46.09 -73.64
CA GLN A 891 -25.42 -44.70 -74.09
C GLN A 891 -25.76 -43.72 -72.95
N ILE A 892 -26.81 -44.02 -72.18
CA ILE A 892 -27.16 -43.24 -70.97
C ILE A 892 -26.01 -43.28 -69.94
N ARG A 893 -25.33 -44.42 -69.77
CA ARG A 893 -24.19 -44.55 -68.84
C ARG A 893 -23.00 -43.69 -69.29
N SER A 894 -22.67 -43.68 -70.59
CA SER A 894 -21.63 -42.80 -71.15
C SER A 894 -22.00 -41.32 -71.02
N GLU A 895 -23.24 -40.92 -71.31
CA GLU A 895 -23.68 -39.53 -71.15
C GLU A 895 -23.67 -39.07 -69.70
N LEU A 896 -24.03 -39.94 -68.74
CA LEU A 896 -23.94 -39.62 -67.32
C LEU A 896 -22.47 -39.49 -66.87
N GLU A 897 -21.61 -40.38 -67.34
CA GLU A 897 -20.18 -40.32 -67.05
C GLU A 897 -19.50 -39.11 -67.69
N ASP A 898 -19.78 -38.77 -68.94
CA ASP A 898 -19.23 -37.59 -69.62
C ASP A 898 -19.84 -36.29 -69.08
N GLY A 899 -21.08 -36.32 -68.62
CA GLY A 899 -21.67 -35.26 -67.80
C GLY A 899 -20.96 -35.10 -66.46
N ARG A 900 -20.50 -36.20 -65.83
CA ARG A 900 -19.78 -36.20 -64.54
C ARG A 900 -18.31 -35.81 -64.72
N ARG A 901 -17.63 -36.29 -65.77
CA ARG A 901 -16.29 -35.87 -66.22
C ARG A 901 -16.30 -34.40 -66.62
N GLY A 902 -17.32 -33.95 -67.35
CA GLY A 902 -17.54 -32.55 -67.73
C GLY A 902 -17.75 -31.64 -66.52
N LYS A 903 -18.66 -32.00 -65.61
CA LYS A 903 -18.86 -31.27 -64.33
C LYS A 903 -17.60 -31.26 -63.47
N ALA A 904 -16.84 -32.36 -63.41
CA ALA A 904 -15.56 -32.41 -62.72
C ALA A 904 -14.47 -31.54 -63.40
N ARG A 905 -14.44 -31.49 -64.74
CA ARG A 905 -13.52 -30.62 -65.50
C ARG A 905 -13.86 -29.15 -65.28
N VAL A 906 -15.14 -28.77 -65.33
CA VAL A 906 -15.62 -27.42 -65.01
C VAL A 906 -15.39 -27.09 -63.52
N ALA A 907 -15.55 -28.03 -62.59
CA ALA A 907 -15.20 -27.82 -61.18
C ALA A 907 -13.68 -27.58 -61.01
N LYS A 908 -12.84 -28.38 -61.68
CA LYS A 908 -11.37 -28.26 -61.64
C LYS A 908 -10.88 -26.99 -62.34
N GLU A 909 -11.55 -26.54 -63.40
CA GLU A 909 -11.29 -25.25 -64.05
C GLU A 909 -11.83 -24.06 -63.27
N THR A 910 -13.00 -24.15 -62.62
CA THR A 910 -13.54 -23.06 -61.80
C THR A 910 -12.81 -22.93 -60.47
N TRP A 911 -12.32 -24.02 -59.86
CA TRP A 911 -11.33 -23.97 -58.78
C TRP A 911 -9.96 -23.50 -59.29
N GLY A 912 -9.52 -23.94 -60.47
CA GLY A 912 -8.26 -23.51 -61.08
C GLY A 912 -8.24 -22.03 -61.51
N LYS A 913 -9.40 -21.48 -61.88
CA LYS A 913 -9.64 -20.04 -62.08
C LYS A 913 -9.77 -19.36 -60.72
N ARG A 914 -10.66 -19.79 -59.82
CA ARG A 914 -10.87 -19.16 -58.50
C ARG A 914 -9.58 -19.15 -57.64
N ARG A 915 -8.70 -20.15 -57.75
CA ARG A 915 -7.34 -20.15 -57.17
C ARG A 915 -6.43 -19.13 -57.85
N ARG A 916 -6.38 -19.07 -59.19
CA ARG A 916 -5.61 -18.05 -59.91
C ARG A 916 -6.12 -16.63 -59.65
N THR A 917 -7.43 -16.41 -59.59
CA THR A 917 -8.06 -15.13 -59.22
C THR A 917 -7.80 -14.78 -57.76
N ARG A 918 -7.82 -15.77 -56.83
CA ARG A 918 -7.49 -15.54 -55.41
C ARG A 918 -6.00 -15.24 -55.19
N CYS A 919 -5.10 -15.85 -55.96
CA CYS A 919 -3.67 -15.51 -55.98
C CYS A 919 -3.40 -14.16 -56.69
N ALA A 920 -4.19 -13.79 -57.70
CA ALA A 920 -4.12 -12.46 -58.30
C ALA A 920 -4.63 -11.38 -57.33
N SER A 921 -5.73 -11.63 -56.60
CA SER A 921 -6.27 -10.69 -55.60
C SER A 921 -5.41 -10.61 -54.33
N SER A 922 -4.70 -11.69 -53.96
CA SER A 922 -3.68 -11.61 -52.89
C SER A 922 -2.40 -10.88 -53.32
N THR A 923 -2.26 -10.56 -54.62
CA THR A 923 -1.13 -9.81 -55.18
C THR A 923 -1.60 -8.45 -55.71
N SER A 924 -2.49 -7.78 -54.96
CA SER A 924 -2.81 -6.38 -55.22
C SER A 924 -1.55 -5.51 -55.06
N PRO A 925 -1.20 -4.61 -56.01
CA PRO A 925 0.05 -3.84 -55.97
C PRO A 925 0.23 -2.90 -54.76
N THR A 926 -0.81 -2.69 -53.94
CA THR A 926 -0.84 -1.66 -52.90
C THR A 926 0.18 -1.85 -51.78
N TYR A 927 0.42 -3.10 -51.34
CA TYR A 927 1.29 -3.36 -50.17
C TYR A 927 2.80 -3.23 -50.48
N PRO A 928 3.33 -3.77 -51.59
CA PRO A 928 4.71 -3.49 -52.00
C PRO A 928 4.94 -2.00 -52.30
N ALA A 929 3.92 -1.30 -52.82
CA ALA A 929 3.99 0.12 -53.12
C ALA A 929 4.02 0.98 -51.85
N PHE A 930 3.20 0.70 -50.82
CA PHE A 930 3.22 1.47 -49.58
C PHE A 930 4.57 1.36 -48.84
N SER A 931 5.12 0.14 -48.72
CA SER A 931 6.44 -0.04 -48.09
C SER A 931 7.60 0.55 -48.89
N ARG A 932 7.54 0.56 -50.23
CA ARG A 932 8.52 1.30 -51.04
C ARG A 932 8.32 2.81 -50.92
N HIS A 933 7.08 3.30 -50.89
CA HIS A 933 6.80 4.72 -50.80
C HIS A 933 7.22 5.30 -49.44
N SER A 934 6.92 4.60 -48.34
CA SER A 934 7.40 4.99 -47.01
C SER A 934 8.93 4.96 -46.91
N LEU A 935 9.60 3.96 -47.48
CA LEU A 935 11.06 3.96 -47.60
C LEU A 935 11.58 5.17 -48.41
N THR A 936 10.99 5.49 -49.56
CA THR A 936 11.41 6.69 -50.33
C THR A 936 11.12 8.01 -49.62
N LEU A 937 10.05 8.10 -48.81
CA LEU A 937 9.75 9.27 -47.98
C LEU A 937 10.73 9.40 -46.82
N ILE A 938 11.08 8.29 -46.15
CA ILE A 938 12.07 8.26 -45.07
C ILE A 938 13.48 8.55 -45.62
N GLN A 939 13.81 8.09 -46.83
CA GLN A 939 15.06 8.45 -47.52
C GLN A 939 15.07 9.94 -47.90
N ALA A 940 14.03 10.45 -48.57
CA ALA A 940 13.92 11.86 -48.92
C ALA A 940 13.99 12.78 -47.67
N HIS A 941 13.37 12.39 -46.57
CA HIS A 941 13.44 13.12 -45.31
C HIS A 941 14.84 13.07 -44.66
N ASN A 942 15.55 11.94 -44.75
CA ASN A 942 16.95 11.86 -44.33
C ASN A 942 17.89 12.68 -45.22
N ASP A 943 17.67 12.68 -46.55
CA ASP A 943 18.43 13.50 -47.48
C ASP A 943 18.18 15.00 -47.23
N GLU A 944 16.93 15.39 -46.97
CA GLU A 944 16.59 16.77 -46.62
C GLU A 944 17.18 17.19 -45.26
N LEU A 945 17.08 16.37 -44.22
CA LEU A 945 17.76 16.60 -42.93
C LEU A 945 19.29 16.68 -43.11
N THR A 946 19.86 15.87 -43.99
CA THR A 946 21.29 15.91 -44.32
C THR A 946 21.67 17.18 -45.10
N ILE A 947 20.79 17.68 -45.97
CA ILE A 947 20.95 18.97 -46.65
C ILE A 947 20.84 20.13 -45.65
N GLN A 948 19.86 20.10 -44.74
CA GLN A 948 19.71 21.10 -43.67
C GLN A 948 20.92 21.10 -42.72
N LEU A 949 21.46 19.93 -42.34
CA LEU A 949 22.72 19.84 -41.58
C LEU A 949 23.94 20.37 -42.34
N ARG A 950 24.01 20.16 -43.67
CA ARG A 950 25.05 20.74 -44.54
C ARG A 950 24.88 22.26 -44.71
N GLN A 951 23.66 22.77 -44.68
CA GLN A 951 23.34 24.21 -44.72
C GLN A 951 23.68 24.88 -43.38
N LEU A 952 23.32 24.27 -42.24
CA LEU A 952 23.71 24.74 -40.91
C LEU A 952 25.23 24.76 -40.73
N ARG A 953 25.95 23.72 -41.19
CA ARG A 953 27.43 23.71 -41.25
C ARG A 953 28.05 24.73 -42.21
N ARG A 954 27.27 25.35 -43.10
CA ARG A 954 27.68 26.47 -43.97
C ARG A 954 27.24 27.83 -43.44
N ALA A 955 26.19 27.90 -42.63
CA ALA A 955 25.81 29.10 -41.88
C ALA A 955 26.78 29.35 -40.71
N SER A 956 27.32 28.29 -40.10
CA SER A 956 28.24 28.38 -38.94
C SER A 956 29.65 28.89 -39.26
N SER A 957 29.95 29.30 -40.50
CA SER A 957 31.26 29.85 -40.88
C SER A 957 31.33 31.39 -40.85
N GLY A 958 30.41 32.06 -40.12
CA GLY A 958 30.33 33.52 -40.02
C GLY A 958 30.91 34.15 -38.76
N GLU A 959 30.72 33.55 -37.58
CA GLU A 959 30.99 34.22 -36.28
C GLU A 959 32.04 33.49 -35.43
N GLY A 960 33.32 33.80 -35.70
CA GLY A 960 34.49 33.00 -35.33
C GLY A 960 34.93 32.96 -33.86
N VAL A 961 34.11 33.36 -32.88
CA VAL A 961 34.50 33.34 -31.45
C VAL A 961 33.50 32.57 -30.57
N LEU A 962 32.22 32.98 -30.53
CA LEU A 962 31.20 32.32 -29.71
C LEU A 962 30.97 30.86 -30.15
N ALA A 963 31.01 30.59 -31.45
CA ALA A 963 30.95 29.23 -31.98
C ALA A 963 32.06 28.32 -31.42
N SER A 964 33.24 28.84 -31.07
CA SER A 964 34.35 28.04 -30.54
C SER A 964 34.06 27.47 -29.14
N THR A 965 33.40 28.24 -28.27
CA THR A 965 33.02 27.75 -26.93
C THR A 965 31.80 26.83 -27.01
N GLU A 966 30.84 27.13 -27.87
CA GLU A 966 29.66 26.27 -28.07
C GLU A 966 30.05 24.92 -28.69
N ILE A 967 30.89 24.90 -29.74
CA ILE A 967 31.43 23.67 -30.34
C ILE A 967 32.20 22.83 -29.31
N LYS A 968 32.98 23.44 -28.41
CA LYS A 968 33.62 22.72 -27.30
C LYS A 968 32.59 22.11 -26.35
N SER A 969 31.53 22.85 -26.00
CA SER A 969 30.45 22.35 -25.13
C SER A 969 29.63 21.22 -25.77
N LEU A 970 29.45 21.26 -27.09
CA LEU A 970 28.74 20.25 -27.87
C LEU A 970 29.62 19.02 -28.11
N SER A 971 30.92 19.21 -28.35
CA SER A 971 31.91 18.12 -28.44
C SER A 971 32.05 17.39 -27.09
N ALA A 972 32.12 18.11 -25.97
CA ALA A 972 32.13 17.48 -24.64
C ALA A 972 30.84 16.71 -24.34
N ARG A 973 29.67 17.22 -24.76
CA ARG A 973 28.39 16.51 -24.69
C ARG A 973 28.35 15.27 -25.60
N ALA A 974 28.87 15.36 -26.82
CA ALA A 974 28.99 14.24 -27.74
C ALA A 974 29.90 13.14 -27.19
N GLN A 975 31.10 13.47 -26.70
CA GLN A 975 32.01 12.51 -26.06
C GLN A 975 31.41 11.86 -24.81
N ASN A 976 30.61 12.59 -24.02
CA ASN A 976 29.88 11.99 -22.89
C ASN A 976 28.75 11.07 -23.36
N ALA A 977 28.11 11.35 -24.49
CA ALA A 977 27.13 10.45 -25.11
C ALA A 977 27.80 9.21 -25.72
N GLU A 978 28.94 9.36 -26.38
CA GLU A 978 29.77 8.26 -26.92
C GLU A 978 30.25 7.33 -25.80
N ARG A 979 30.76 7.86 -24.68
CA ARG A 979 31.13 7.02 -23.52
C ARG A 979 29.92 6.30 -22.89
N ARG A 980 28.74 6.93 -22.88
CA ARG A 980 27.50 6.27 -22.43
C ARG A 980 27.04 5.18 -23.40
N LEU A 981 27.17 5.40 -24.71
CA LEU A 981 26.91 4.40 -25.75
C LEU A 981 27.87 3.21 -25.62
N GLN A 982 29.18 3.48 -25.47
CA GLN A 982 30.21 2.46 -25.29
C GLN A 982 29.94 1.61 -24.04
N ASN A 983 29.57 2.25 -22.92
CA ASN A 983 29.20 1.53 -21.70
C ASN A 983 27.93 0.70 -21.88
N ALA A 984 26.91 1.21 -22.58
CA ALA A 984 25.69 0.46 -22.89
C ALA A 984 25.96 -0.73 -23.83
N GLN A 985 26.85 -0.57 -24.82
CA GLN A 985 27.31 -1.64 -25.72
C GLN A 985 28.11 -2.70 -24.96
N ASN A 986 28.99 -2.31 -24.04
CA ASN A 986 29.74 -3.25 -23.20
C ASN A 986 28.81 -4.03 -22.25
N LEU A 987 27.78 -3.37 -21.69
CA LEU A 987 26.76 -4.02 -20.86
C LEU A 987 25.87 -4.97 -21.68
N LEU A 988 25.53 -4.60 -22.93
CA LEU A 988 24.80 -5.46 -23.85
C LEU A 988 25.62 -6.70 -24.21
N ALA A 989 26.88 -6.53 -24.63
CA ALA A 989 27.78 -7.65 -24.94
C ALA A 989 27.98 -8.59 -23.75
N ALA A 990 28.11 -8.06 -22.53
CA ALA A 990 28.19 -8.86 -21.31
C ALA A 990 26.86 -9.57 -20.94
N ALA A 991 25.71 -9.05 -21.38
CA ALA A 991 24.42 -9.73 -21.24
C ALA A 991 24.24 -10.81 -22.32
N GLU A 992 24.67 -10.56 -23.55
CA GLU A 992 24.72 -11.52 -24.65
C GLU A 992 25.64 -12.71 -24.32
N GLU A 993 26.84 -12.45 -23.78
CA GLU A 993 27.78 -13.50 -23.33
C GLU A 993 27.20 -14.34 -22.19
N ARG A 994 26.47 -13.72 -21.25
CA ARG A 994 25.75 -14.48 -20.20
C ARG A 994 24.63 -15.32 -20.79
N PHE A 995 23.93 -14.82 -21.81
CA PHE A 995 22.87 -15.56 -22.49
C PHE A 995 23.42 -16.73 -23.30
N THR A 996 24.56 -16.59 -24.00
CA THR A 996 25.21 -17.72 -24.69
C THR A 996 25.71 -18.75 -23.68
N GLN A 997 26.38 -18.35 -22.61
CA GLN A 997 26.80 -19.28 -21.54
C GLN A 997 25.62 -20.00 -20.88
N GLN A 998 24.46 -19.34 -20.71
CA GLN A 998 23.23 -19.97 -20.23
C GLN A 998 22.68 -20.98 -21.27
N SER A 999 22.68 -20.63 -22.55
CA SER A 999 22.24 -21.50 -23.66
C SER A 999 23.12 -22.74 -23.84
N GLU A 1000 24.44 -22.60 -23.70
CA GLU A 1000 25.41 -23.71 -23.71
C GLU A 1000 25.21 -24.66 -22.51
N ARG A 1001 24.89 -24.13 -21.33
CA ARG A 1001 24.53 -24.94 -20.16
C ARG A 1001 23.20 -25.67 -20.34
N ASN A 1002 22.19 -25.00 -20.90
CA ASN A 1002 20.88 -25.60 -21.16
C ASN A 1002 21.00 -26.73 -22.18
N SER A 1003 21.57 -26.48 -23.36
CA SER A 1003 21.79 -27.50 -24.40
C SER A 1003 22.74 -28.63 -23.93
N GLY A 1004 23.78 -28.30 -23.16
CA GLY A 1004 24.64 -29.26 -22.47
C GLY A 1004 23.95 -30.06 -21.36
N SER A 1005 22.73 -29.69 -20.96
CA SER A 1005 21.85 -30.46 -20.07
C SER A 1005 20.79 -31.25 -20.84
N GLU A 1006 20.19 -30.66 -21.88
CA GLU A 1006 19.24 -31.29 -22.81
C GLU A 1006 19.87 -32.52 -23.46
N MET A 1007 21.11 -32.42 -23.94
CA MET A 1007 21.86 -33.55 -24.51
C MET A 1007 22.07 -34.70 -23.49
N ARG A 1008 22.12 -34.41 -22.18
CA ARG A 1008 22.20 -35.43 -21.10
C ARG A 1008 20.83 -35.97 -20.70
N TRP A 1009 19.75 -35.22 -20.90
CA TRP A 1009 18.39 -35.72 -20.80
C TRP A 1009 18.08 -36.64 -21.98
N GLU A 1010 18.33 -36.21 -23.23
CA GLU A 1010 18.21 -37.05 -24.43
C GLU A 1010 19.00 -38.36 -24.32
N ALA A 1011 20.25 -38.31 -23.85
CA ALA A 1011 21.06 -39.51 -23.69
C ALA A 1011 20.43 -40.52 -22.72
N ARG A 1012 19.88 -40.05 -21.59
CA ARG A 1012 19.16 -40.89 -20.62
C ARG A 1012 17.82 -41.39 -21.15
N VAL A 1013 17.06 -40.56 -21.87
CA VAL A 1013 15.81 -40.98 -22.53
C VAL A 1013 16.09 -42.08 -23.56
N LYS A 1014 17.10 -41.91 -24.41
CA LYS A 1014 17.52 -42.93 -25.40
C LYS A 1014 18.02 -44.22 -24.73
N GLU A 1015 18.65 -44.13 -23.55
CA GLU A 1015 19.00 -45.31 -22.76
C GLU A 1015 17.76 -46.02 -22.19
N TYR A 1016 16.80 -45.27 -21.62
CA TYR A 1016 15.55 -45.84 -21.11
C TYR A 1016 14.69 -46.46 -22.22
N GLU A 1017 14.57 -45.82 -23.39
CA GLU A 1017 13.96 -46.41 -24.59
C GLU A 1017 14.64 -47.73 -24.98
N GLY A 1018 15.98 -47.77 -24.95
CA GLY A 1018 16.74 -48.99 -25.24
C GLY A 1018 16.45 -50.12 -24.25
N ARG A 1019 16.39 -49.79 -22.94
CA ARG A 1019 16.03 -50.74 -21.87
C ARG A 1019 14.58 -51.25 -22.03
N VAL A 1020 13.63 -50.39 -22.37
CA VAL A 1020 12.22 -50.76 -22.62
C VAL A 1020 12.10 -51.66 -23.85
N ARG A 1021 12.72 -51.30 -24.98
CA ARG A 1021 12.74 -52.17 -26.19
C ARG A 1021 13.34 -53.54 -25.90
N ALA A 1022 14.44 -53.62 -25.14
CA ALA A 1022 15.04 -54.89 -24.74
C ALA A 1022 14.11 -55.74 -23.86
N ALA A 1023 13.35 -55.11 -22.95
CA ALA A 1023 12.33 -55.78 -22.16
C ALA A 1023 11.14 -56.26 -23.01
N GLU A 1024 10.64 -55.44 -23.93
CA GLU A 1024 9.61 -55.84 -24.90
C GLU A 1024 10.04 -57.03 -25.74
N GLU A 1025 11.26 -57.02 -26.29
CA GLU A 1025 11.76 -58.17 -27.06
C GLU A 1025 11.88 -59.43 -26.21
N LYS A 1026 12.27 -59.30 -24.93
CA LYS A 1026 12.27 -60.44 -24.00
C LYS A 1026 10.86 -61.01 -23.81
N VAL A 1027 9.85 -60.15 -23.60
CA VAL A 1027 8.44 -60.57 -23.51
C VAL A 1027 7.94 -61.16 -24.84
N LYS A 1028 8.37 -60.64 -25.99
CA LYS A 1028 8.05 -61.20 -27.31
C LYS A 1028 8.65 -62.61 -27.49
N ARG A 1029 9.91 -62.83 -27.07
CA ARG A 1029 10.56 -64.16 -27.04
C ARG A 1029 9.86 -65.11 -26.07
N GLU A 1030 9.50 -64.66 -24.87
CA GLU A 1030 8.79 -65.48 -23.87
C GLU A 1030 7.36 -65.84 -24.32
N ARG A 1031 6.64 -64.94 -25.00
CA ARG A 1031 5.34 -65.22 -25.64
C ARG A 1031 5.49 -66.20 -26.81
N GLN A 1032 6.52 -66.07 -27.64
CA GLN A 1032 6.76 -66.99 -28.75
C GLN A 1032 7.07 -68.40 -28.23
N GLY A 1033 7.99 -68.53 -27.27
CA GLY A 1033 8.28 -69.79 -26.58
C GLY A 1033 7.13 -70.29 -25.68
N ALA A 1034 6.05 -69.53 -25.49
CA ALA A 1034 4.80 -70.03 -24.91
C ALA A 1034 3.88 -70.60 -25.99
N LYS A 1035 3.75 -69.92 -27.14
CA LYS A 1035 3.01 -70.44 -28.32
C LYS A 1035 3.60 -71.75 -28.85
N GLU A 1036 4.91 -71.88 -28.87
CA GLU A 1036 5.59 -73.12 -29.29
C GLU A 1036 5.25 -74.29 -28.35
N ARG A 1037 5.15 -74.04 -27.05
CA ARG A 1037 4.70 -75.05 -26.07
C ARG A 1037 3.21 -75.35 -26.15
N THR A 1038 2.35 -74.41 -26.54
CA THR A 1038 0.92 -74.73 -26.77
C THR A 1038 0.75 -75.56 -28.05
N THR A 1039 1.45 -75.25 -29.14
CA THR A 1039 1.37 -76.06 -30.36
C THR A 1039 2.02 -77.45 -30.18
N GLU A 1040 3.08 -77.59 -29.39
CA GLU A 1040 3.60 -78.90 -28.95
C GLU A 1040 2.51 -79.72 -28.21
N LEU A 1041 1.78 -79.10 -27.28
CA LEU A 1041 0.70 -79.76 -26.53
C LEU A 1041 -0.52 -80.09 -27.41
N GLU A 1042 -0.93 -79.19 -28.31
CA GLU A 1042 -2.00 -79.43 -29.29
C GLU A 1042 -1.66 -80.57 -30.25
N ASN A 1043 -0.39 -80.68 -30.66
CA ASN A 1043 0.10 -81.78 -31.49
C ASN A 1043 0.12 -83.10 -30.69
N ALA A 1044 0.54 -83.08 -29.42
CA ALA A 1044 0.47 -84.25 -28.55
C ALA A 1044 -0.99 -84.72 -28.32
N ILE A 1045 -1.94 -83.79 -28.13
CA ILE A 1045 -3.38 -84.10 -28.05
C ILE A 1045 -3.87 -84.70 -29.37
N ARG A 1046 -3.47 -84.16 -30.53
CA ARG A 1046 -3.82 -84.73 -31.85
C ARG A 1046 -3.24 -86.14 -32.07
N CYS A 1047 -2.02 -86.42 -31.59
CA CYS A 1047 -1.47 -87.78 -31.59
C CYS A 1047 -2.33 -88.73 -30.75
N VAL A 1048 -2.62 -88.38 -29.49
CA VAL A 1048 -3.46 -89.20 -28.60
C VAL A 1048 -4.87 -89.41 -29.16
N PHE A 1049 -5.45 -88.40 -29.82
CA PHE A 1049 -6.75 -88.52 -30.49
C PHE A 1049 -6.69 -89.49 -31.69
N ASN A 1050 -5.63 -89.43 -32.51
CA ASN A 1050 -5.42 -90.39 -33.59
C ASN A 1050 -5.17 -91.81 -33.07
N ASP A 1051 -4.41 -91.99 -31.99
CA ASP A 1051 -4.18 -93.29 -31.36
C ASP A 1051 -5.51 -93.89 -30.83
N LEU A 1052 -6.36 -93.06 -30.23
CA LEU A 1052 -7.74 -93.42 -29.86
C LEU A 1052 -8.57 -93.81 -31.08
N LEU A 1053 -8.54 -93.03 -32.16
CA LEU A 1053 -9.27 -93.32 -33.40
C LEU A 1053 -8.84 -94.65 -34.03
N ILE A 1054 -7.53 -94.92 -34.07
CA ILE A 1054 -6.95 -96.19 -34.52
C ILE A 1054 -7.40 -97.34 -33.60
N GLY A 1055 -7.45 -97.11 -32.27
CA GLY A 1055 -8.02 -98.06 -31.31
C GLY A 1055 -9.48 -98.41 -31.60
N TYR A 1056 -10.33 -97.41 -31.87
CA TYR A 1056 -11.72 -97.63 -32.30
C TYR A 1056 -11.83 -98.41 -33.62
N TYR A 1057 -11.00 -98.06 -34.62
CA TYR A 1057 -10.96 -98.80 -35.89
C TYR A 1057 -10.52 -100.27 -35.71
N LEU A 1058 -9.55 -100.54 -34.83
CA LEU A 1058 -9.13 -101.90 -34.51
C LEU A 1058 -10.23 -102.67 -33.79
N MET A 1059 -10.89 -102.10 -32.77
CA MET A 1059 -12.05 -102.73 -32.12
C MET A 1059 -13.20 -103.00 -33.09
N ALA A 1060 -13.49 -102.09 -34.01
CA ALA A 1060 -14.51 -102.28 -35.04
C ALA A 1060 -14.14 -103.41 -36.03
N ARG A 1061 -12.86 -103.51 -36.41
CA ARG A 1061 -12.34 -104.59 -37.25
C ARG A 1061 -12.39 -105.93 -36.53
N ASP A 1062 -11.99 -105.99 -35.27
CA ASP A 1062 -11.93 -107.24 -34.52
C ASP A 1062 -13.36 -107.75 -34.21
N ARG A 1063 -14.33 -106.88 -33.89
CA ARG A 1063 -15.78 -107.22 -33.90
C ARG A 1063 -16.28 -107.69 -35.26
N SER A 1064 -15.64 -107.33 -36.38
CA SER A 1064 -15.98 -107.84 -37.71
C SER A 1064 -15.41 -109.24 -37.93
N LEU A 1065 -14.17 -109.48 -37.48
CA LEU A 1065 -13.50 -110.78 -37.51
C LEU A 1065 -14.19 -111.80 -36.60
N GLU A 1066 -14.67 -111.41 -35.42
CA GLU A 1066 -15.50 -112.25 -34.55
C GLU A 1066 -16.79 -112.69 -35.27
N ARG A 1067 -17.51 -111.76 -35.88
CA ARG A 1067 -18.69 -112.07 -36.70
C ARG A 1067 -18.36 -112.92 -37.95
N GLN A 1068 -17.12 -112.92 -38.44
CA GLN A 1068 -16.69 -113.87 -39.48
C GLN A 1068 -16.41 -115.26 -38.87
N LEU A 1069 -15.71 -115.32 -37.74
CA LEU A 1069 -15.44 -116.55 -37.00
C LEU A 1069 -16.75 -117.27 -36.58
N GLU A 1070 -17.79 -116.53 -36.20
CA GLU A 1070 -19.12 -117.09 -35.92
C GLU A 1070 -19.81 -117.67 -37.14
N ARG A 1071 -19.69 -117.03 -38.31
CA ARG A 1071 -20.22 -117.58 -39.57
C ARG A 1071 -19.50 -118.87 -39.94
N GLU A 1072 -18.17 -118.93 -39.76
CA GLU A 1072 -17.41 -120.16 -39.96
C GLU A 1072 -17.71 -121.24 -38.90
N LYS A 1073 -17.92 -120.88 -37.63
CA LYS A 1073 -18.44 -121.82 -36.61
C LYS A 1073 -19.81 -122.38 -37.01
N LYS A 1074 -20.73 -121.53 -37.50
CA LYS A 1074 -22.07 -121.94 -37.98
C LYS A 1074 -21.97 -122.85 -39.22
N ARG A 1075 -21.10 -122.52 -40.20
CA ARG A 1075 -20.78 -123.40 -41.35
C ARG A 1075 -20.19 -124.74 -40.90
N SER A 1076 -19.26 -124.73 -39.96
CA SER A 1076 -18.64 -125.94 -39.43
C SER A 1076 -19.62 -126.80 -38.62
N ALA A 1077 -20.58 -126.19 -37.92
CA ALA A 1077 -21.66 -126.90 -37.27
C ALA A 1077 -22.61 -127.54 -38.29
N GLN A 1078 -23.03 -126.80 -39.33
CA GLN A 1078 -23.83 -127.34 -40.45
C GLN A 1078 -23.11 -128.49 -41.17
N LEU A 1079 -21.79 -128.41 -41.32
CA LEU A 1079 -20.96 -129.50 -41.85
C LEU A 1079 -20.81 -130.67 -40.87
N SER A 1080 -20.91 -130.47 -39.55
CA SER A 1080 -21.03 -131.56 -38.58
C SER A 1080 -22.40 -132.21 -38.68
N ASP A 1081 -23.48 -131.45 -38.67
CA ASP A 1081 -24.86 -131.96 -38.81
C ASP A 1081 -25.01 -132.77 -40.11
N MET A 1082 -24.42 -132.31 -41.23
CA MET A 1082 -24.35 -133.08 -42.48
C MET A 1082 -23.49 -134.35 -42.40
N ASN A 1083 -22.41 -134.35 -41.62
CA ASN A 1083 -21.60 -135.56 -41.37
C ASN A 1083 -22.30 -136.52 -40.41
N ASP A 1084 -23.08 -136.03 -39.46
CA ASP A 1084 -23.77 -136.84 -38.46
C ASP A 1084 -25.09 -137.41 -39.02
N LEU A 1085 -25.79 -136.68 -39.91
CA LEU A 1085 -26.80 -137.23 -40.81
C LEU A 1085 -26.24 -138.39 -41.67
N ASN A 1086 -25.01 -138.27 -42.18
CA ASN A 1086 -24.31 -139.35 -42.88
C ASN A 1086 -23.79 -140.48 -41.96
N LYS A 1087 -23.91 -140.36 -40.63
CA LYS A 1087 -23.56 -141.42 -39.66
C LYS A 1087 -24.78 -142.10 -39.04
N VAL A 1088 -26.01 -141.65 -39.34
CA VAL A 1088 -27.22 -142.40 -38.95
C VAL A 1088 -27.30 -143.68 -39.78
N ASN A 1089 -26.89 -144.77 -39.14
CA ASN A 1089 -26.74 -146.11 -39.69
C ASN A 1089 -28.02 -146.62 -40.41
N PRO A 1090 -27.91 -147.22 -41.62
CA PRO A 1090 -29.07 -147.74 -42.36
C PRO A 1090 -29.68 -148.98 -41.67
N GLY A 1091 -31.01 -149.12 -41.64
CA GLY A 1091 -31.59 -150.27 -40.92
C GLY A 1091 -33.10 -150.50 -40.79
N SER A 1092 -33.99 -150.04 -41.68
CA SER A 1092 -35.32 -150.67 -41.84
C SER A 1092 -36.07 -150.25 -43.11
N SER A 1093 -36.71 -151.24 -43.75
CA SER A 1093 -37.84 -151.19 -44.71
C SER A 1093 -38.14 -149.88 -45.45
#